data_AF-R7LC73-F1
#
_entry.id   AF-R7LC73-F1
#
_cell.length_a   1.000
_cell.length_b   1.000
_cell.length_c   1.000
_cell.angle_alpha   90.00
_cell.angle_beta   90.00
_cell.angle_gamma   90.00
#
_symmetry.space_group_name_H-M   'P 1'
#
loop_
_entity.id
_entity.type
_entity.pdbx_description
1 polymer ?
#
loop_
_entity_poly.entity_id
_entity_poly.type
_entity_poly.pdbx_seq_one_letter_code
_entity_poly.pdbx_strand_id
1 'polypeptide(L)'
;MKTKKYLTPFYLSLIVGASLQAAVLTSRDANIFWNGVNQSSIDYVTSWSTNPNEIVRPQSTADKSSWVIGKFNWTSALTGNQVFGFLSGNKETIIRGVYWGDTTTEFDGDLHLYNAEGNAVFTITDGITLDASSSDGNEVKIRRRQNSGTFAVNVGDINVLKSGNVYLGSMGGGEYLTSLSLNGDVNLTNGSKLNIYTNSFSIAENSIITLDNSTLNFAKGVNESSGATLFNWANVDLSNTSMVIKGTSNVYYGTSFQDQATGQFDMGDINVASADTVANFVIYSTYDGPRKIGKITSSVAGAEGSSLTFKTGNASIVAESVDTSVQNFVIAQKFEVLGNYVDKFTGGKSYLKFTKDTNAEMVINGELQVKSQQFVLGAGSGLNKTVKISAAGLTGDSTSFVCTDFVGGDRNTVSNVVLTLTGSGTYYSYLKMTDMNHGDTGSVGSTGTLSIVKNGTGTQYINGQTWYRGTTTVNSGRLLVKADGEGRLNGSPNWGIGKVILNGGYFGATGKNGDIGMLYAQNIEMAGGFLEFNINDVDCDLISLLDATDVMTAASDDLFRFSFVIDAPVVFGMTYKLIEWDPSITTLPYDVKKFVAEFTGQDGIKADFSYAEDGGLNVVFSAIPEPSEVAVLLGAFALAFAFWRRSRKA
;
A
#
# COMPACT_ATOMS: atom_id res chain seq x y z
N MET A 1 71.01 32.15 -12.01
CA MET A 1 70.06 33.10 -11.39
C MET A 1 68.94 33.39 -12.38
N LYS A 2 67.74 32.88 -12.13
CA LYS A 2 66.53 33.14 -12.94
C LYS A 2 65.82 34.37 -12.39
N THR A 3 65.73 35.43 -13.17
CA THR A 3 64.89 36.60 -12.88
C THR A 3 63.43 36.28 -13.21
N LYS A 4 62.57 36.30 -12.19
CA LYS A 4 61.11 36.24 -12.32
C LYS A 4 60.61 37.49 -13.07
N LYS A 5 60.03 37.32 -14.26
CA LYS A 5 59.12 38.32 -14.83
C LYS A 5 57.76 38.14 -14.16
N TYR A 6 57.33 39.14 -13.39
CA TYR A 6 55.95 39.28 -12.94
C TYR A 6 55.11 39.69 -14.15
N LEU A 7 54.17 38.84 -14.55
CA LEU A 7 53.08 39.22 -15.45
C LEU A 7 52.04 39.98 -14.62
N THR A 8 51.94 41.29 -14.84
CA THR A 8 50.83 42.12 -14.37
C THR A 8 49.53 41.71 -15.08
N PRO A 9 48.40 41.55 -14.37
CA PRO A 9 47.11 41.30 -15.02
C PRO A 9 46.69 42.54 -15.83
N PHE A 10 46.38 42.33 -17.11
CA PHE A 10 45.75 43.33 -17.97
C PHE A 10 44.30 43.53 -17.51
N TYR A 11 43.96 44.74 -17.06
CA TYR A 11 42.57 45.13 -16.80
C TYR A 11 42.01 45.79 -18.07
N LEU A 12 41.12 45.09 -18.79
CA LEU A 12 40.37 45.68 -19.90
C LEU A 12 39.07 46.29 -19.35
N SER A 13 39.05 47.61 -19.17
CA SER A 13 37.84 48.37 -18.84
C SER A 13 37.04 48.66 -20.11
N LEU A 14 36.02 47.86 -20.39
CA LEU A 14 35.05 48.15 -21.47
C LEU A 14 33.88 48.96 -20.88
N ILE A 15 33.85 50.27 -21.11
CA ILE A 15 32.66 51.09 -20.87
C ILE A 15 31.85 51.09 -22.17
N VAL A 16 30.73 50.36 -22.21
CA VAL A 16 29.85 50.32 -23.39
C VAL A 16 28.44 50.74 -23.01
N GLY A 17 27.99 51.84 -23.60
CA GLY A 17 26.60 52.30 -23.53
C GLY A 17 25.71 51.50 -24.47
N ALA A 18 24.53 51.12 -23.96
CA ALA A 18 23.34 50.60 -24.64
C ALA A 18 23.51 49.50 -25.71
N SER A 19 22.88 48.34 -25.42
CA SER A 19 22.69 47.16 -26.28
C SER A 19 23.96 46.40 -26.68
N LEU A 20 24.32 45.39 -25.88
CA LEU A 20 25.24 44.34 -26.31
C LEU A 20 24.43 43.18 -26.90
N GLN A 21 24.37 43.08 -28.23
CA GLN A 21 24.08 41.80 -28.90
C GLN A 21 25.40 41.03 -29.00
N ALA A 22 25.49 39.90 -28.30
CA ALA A 22 26.48 38.83 -28.41
C ALA A 22 27.97 39.25 -28.56
N ALA A 23 28.73 39.22 -27.45
CA ALA A 23 30.19 39.20 -27.52
C ALA A 23 30.69 37.74 -27.52
N VAL A 24 31.34 37.31 -28.61
CA VAL A 24 32.15 36.08 -28.65
C VAL A 24 33.55 36.43 -28.12
N LEU A 25 33.88 35.97 -26.92
CA LEU A 25 35.21 36.14 -26.32
C LEU A 25 35.94 34.79 -26.34
N THR A 26 36.82 34.60 -27.32
CA THR A 26 37.77 33.48 -27.34
C THR A 26 39.06 33.90 -26.67
N SER A 27 39.35 33.34 -25.48
CA SER A 27 40.63 33.50 -24.81
C SER A 27 41.11 32.13 -24.35
N ARG A 28 42.39 31.82 -24.62
CA ARG A 28 42.97 30.51 -24.28
C ARG A 28 43.49 30.43 -22.85
N ASP A 29 43.62 31.55 -22.12
CA ASP A 29 44.29 31.62 -20.80
C ASP A 29 43.84 32.79 -19.88
N ALA A 30 42.59 33.27 -19.92
CA ALA A 30 42.16 34.39 -19.07
C ALA A 30 41.01 34.03 -18.12
N ASN A 31 41.24 34.18 -16.81
CA ASN A 31 40.12 34.35 -15.87
C ASN A 31 39.28 35.55 -16.31
N ILE A 32 38.06 35.31 -16.81
CA ILE A 32 37.14 36.38 -17.21
C ILE A 32 36.49 36.95 -15.94
N PHE A 33 37.01 38.07 -15.46
CA PHE A 33 36.38 38.85 -14.38
C PHE A 33 35.42 39.87 -14.98
N TRP A 34 34.12 39.70 -14.77
CA TRP A 34 33.14 40.77 -15.00
C TRP A 34 33.21 41.73 -13.80
N ASN A 35 34.02 42.78 -13.92
CA ASN A 35 34.06 43.85 -12.93
C ASN A 35 33.36 45.09 -13.47
N GLY A 36 32.26 45.50 -12.83
CA GLY A 36 31.69 46.83 -13.02
C GLY A 36 30.68 47.03 -14.17
N VAL A 37 29.83 46.06 -14.51
CA VAL A 37 28.68 46.36 -15.38
C VAL A 37 27.52 46.84 -14.52
N ASN A 38 27.23 48.15 -14.60
CA ASN A 38 26.09 48.77 -13.93
C ASN A 38 24.77 48.52 -14.70
N GLN A 39 24.59 47.33 -15.28
CA GLN A 39 23.39 46.93 -16.01
C GLN A 39 22.60 45.90 -15.20
N SER A 40 21.29 46.08 -15.18
CA SER A 40 20.29 45.29 -14.44
C SER A 40 19.97 43.93 -15.08
N SER A 41 20.54 43.62 -16.26
CA SER A 41 20.27 42.39 -17.00
C SER A 41 21.48 41.98 -17.85
N ILE A 42 21.82 40.69 -17.84
CA ILE A 42 22.70 40.05 -18.82
C ILE A 42 21.79 39.13 -19.64
N ASP A 43 21.46 39.51 -20.88
CA ASP A 43 20.32 38.89 -21.59
C ASP A 43 20.63 37.51 -22.18
N TYR A 44 21.85 37.22 -22.67
CA TYR A 44 22.23 35.91 -23.22
C TYR A 44 23.75 35.69 -23.18
N VAL A 45 24.19 34.44 -22.90
CA VAL A 45 25.56 34.03 -23.21
C VAL A 45 25.57 32.73 -24.01
N THR A 46 26.10 32.79 -25.23
CA THR A 46 25.89 31.76 -26.27
C THR A 46 27.13 30.93 -26.62
N SER A 47 28.31 31.21 -26.05
CA SER A 47 29.50 30.35 -26.16
C SER A 47 30.60 30.75 -25.16
N TRP A 48 31.34 29.77 -24.61
CA TRP A 48 32.47 30.00 -23.70
C TRP A 48 33.70 29.13 -24.02
N SER A 49 34.84 29.60 -23.51
CA SER A 49 36.22 29.08 -23.60
C SER A 49 36.33 27.57 -23.36
N THR A 50 37.25 26.93 -24.08
CA THR A 50 37.56 25.49 -24.01
C THR A 50 38.46 25.09 -22.84
N ASN A 51 38.64 25.97 -21.84
CA ASN A 51 39.57 25.74 -20.73
C ASN A 51 38.82 25.32 -19.44
N PRO A 52 39.01 24.08 -18.93
CA PRO A 52 38.24 23.50 -17.81
C PRO A 52 38.50 24.10 -16.42
N ASN A 53 39.15 25.27 -16.32
CA ASN A 53 39.54 25.91 -15.06
C ASN A 53 39.12 27.39 -14.93
N GLU A 54 38.29 27.91 -15.83
CA GLU A 54 37.87 29.33 -15.80
C GLU A 54 36.72 29.54 -14.78
N ILE A 55 37.03 30.15 -13.62
CA ILE A 55 36.01 30.65 -12.70
C ILE A 55 35.60 32.06 -13.14
N VAL A 56 34.43 32.21 -13.75
CA VAL A 56 33.85 33.54 -14.03
C VAL A 56 33.31 34.11 -12.73
N ARG A 57 33.97 35.10 -12.14
CA ARG A 57 33.51 35.78 -10.90
C ARG A 57 32.91 37.14 -11.23
N PRO A 58 31.58 37.30 -11.28
CA PRO A 58 30.99 38.62 -11.15
C PRO A 58 31.13 39.07 -9.69
N GLN A 59 32.04 40.00 -9.41
CA GLN A 59 32.11 40.67 -8.10
C GLN A 59 31.39 42.01 -8.19
N SER A 60 30.34 42.19 -7.38
CA SER A 60 29.68 43.47 -7.16
C SER A 60 29.93 43.91 -5.72
N THR A 61 30.54 45.09 -5.55
CA THR A 61 30.64 45.78 -4.25
C THR A 61 29.43 46.67 -3.97
N ALA A 62 28.38 46.62 -4.80
CA ALA A 62 27.16 47.41 -4.63
C ALA A 62 26.04 46.54 -4.04
N ASP A 63 25.48 46.98 -2.91
CA ASP A 63 24.25 46.47 -2.28
C ASP A 63 23.06 46.63 -3.25
N LYS A 64 22.81 45.64 -4.10
CA LYS A 64 21.63 45.59 -4.98
C LYS A 64 20.67 44.53 -4.46
N SER A 65 19.36 44.80 -4.49
CA SER A 65 18.37 43.87 -3.93
C SER A 65 18.23 42.57 -4.72
N SER A 66 18.42 42.59 -6.04
CA SER A 66 18.28 41.42 -6.92
C SER A 66 19.10 41.52 -8.21
N TRP A 67 19.49 40.37 -8.77
CA TRP A 67 20.16 40.23 -10.08
C TRP A 67 19.34 39.35 -11.01
N VAL A 68 19.30 39.66 -12.32
CA VAL A 68 18.68 38.79 -13.35
C VAL A 68 19.72 38.37 -14.37
N ILE A 69 19.92 37.07 -14.49
CA ILE A 69 20.84 36.44 -15.44
C ILE A 69 20.02 35.72 -16.50
N GLY A 70 20.38 35.86 -17.78
CA GLY A 70 19.74 35.19 -18.90
C GLY A 70 19.82 33.66 -18.86
N LYS A 71 19.24 33.01 -19.87
CA LYS A 71 19.24 31.54 -19.96
C LYS A 71 20.65 31.03 -20.29
N PHE A 72 21.14 30.07 -19.52
CA PHE A 72 22.34 29.31 -19.87
C PHE A 72 21.96 28.22 -20.86
N ASN A 73 22.55 28.26 -22.06
CA ASN A 73 22.37 27.22 -23.07
C ASN A 73 23.74 26.65 -23.43
N TRP A 74 24.00 25.41 -23.03
CA TRP A 74 25.18 24.66 -23.46
C TRP A 74 24.77 23.69 -24.56
N THR A 75 25.19 23.91 -25.80
CA THR A 75 24.77 23.10 -26.97
C THR A 75 25.96 22.47 -27.72
N SER A 76 27.17 22.53 -27.16
CA SER A 76 28.38 22.00 -27.80
C SER A 76 29.14 21.06 -26.86
N ALA A 77 29.77 20.03 -27.43
CA ALA A 77 30.63 19.07 -26.74
C ALA A 77 31.84 19.77 -26.12
N LEU A 78 31.68 20.25 -24.89
CA LEU A 78 32.78 20.70 -24.04
C LEU A 78 33.35 19.48 -23.33
N THR A 79 34.65 19.23 -23.46
CA THR A 79 35.34 18.14 -22.77
C THR A 79 35.95 18.66 -21.47
N GLY A 80 35.79 17.88 -20.38
CA GLY A 80 36.32 18.19 -19.04
C GLY A 80 35.35 18.94 -18.11
N ASN A 81 35.66 18.95 -16.80
CA ASN A 81 34.83 19.59 -15.77
C ASN A 81 34.66 21.08 -16.03
N GLN A 82 33.42 21.53 -16.20
CA GLN A 82 33.08 22.94 -16.33
C GLN A 82 32.55 23.44 -14.99
N VAL A 83 33.24 24.37 -14.34
CA VAL A 83 32.82 24.94 -13.05
C VAL A 83 32.42 26.40 -13.25
N PHE A 84 31.12 26.70 -13.16
CA PHE A 84 30.63 28.07 -13.19
C PHE A 84 30.35 28.57 -11.77
N GLY A 85 30.71 29.83 -11.47
CA GLY A 85 30.68 30.32 -10.10
C GLY A 85 30.08 31.70 -9.90
N PHE A 86 28.90 31.80 -9.30
CA PHE A 86 28.31 33.11 -8.97
C PHE A 86 28.59 33.50 -7.53
N LEU A 87 29.26 34.62 -7.29
CA LEU A 87 29.38 35.19 -5.94
C LEU A 87 28.36 36.33 -5.78
N SER A 88 27.24 36.04 -5.13
CA SER A 88 26.28 37.08 -4.75
C SER A 88 26.64 37.62 -3.36
N GLY A 89 26.85 38.94 -3.26
CA GLY A 89 26.78 39.66 -1.98
C GLY A 89 25.37 40.16 -1.65
N ASN A 90 24.37 39.76 -2.44
CA ASN A 90 23.02 40.31 -2.44
C ASN A 90 21.97 39.28 -1.96
N LYS A 91 20.81 39.77 -1.49
CA LYS A 91 19.73 38.95 -0.91
C LYS A 91 19.09 37.97 -1.90
N GLU A 92 18.98 38.34 -3.19
CA GLU A 92 18.32 37.52 -4.22
C GLU A 92 19.07 37.50 -5.57
N THR A 93 19.09 36.37 -6.25
CA THR A 93 19.62 36.19 -7.62
C THR A 93 18.66 35.35 -8.46
N ILE A 94 18.28 35.85 -9.63
CA ILE A 94 17.37 35.20 -10.57
C ILE A 94 18.16 34.74 -11.79
N ILE A 95 18.03 33.47 -12.14
CA ILE A 95 18.56 32.85 -13.35
C ILE A 95 17.36 32.50 -14.22
N ARG A 96 17.31 32.98 -15.47
CA ARG A 96 16.16 32.72 -16.34
C ARG A 96 15.99 31.24 -16.59
N GLY A 97 17.05 30.48 -16.86
CA GLY A 97 16.92 29.04 -17.01
C GLY A 97 18.27 28.40 -17.23
N VAL A 98 18.33 27.09 -17.05
CA VAL A 98 19.57 26.34 -17.21
C VAL A 98 19.33 25.16 -18.13
N TYR A 99 19.93 25.18 -19.31
CA TYR A 99 19.80 24.15 -20.34
C TYR A 99 21.18 23.58 -20.69
N TRP A 100 21.33 22.28 -20.46
CA TRP A 100 22.46 21.48 -20.92
C TRP A 100 21.97 20.55 -22.04
N GLY A 101 22.39 20.84 -23.27
CA GLY A 101 21.97 20.16 -24.50
C GLY A 101 22.96 19.12 -25.01
N ASP A 102 22.54 18.46 -26.09
CA ASP A 102 23.10 17.23 -26.65
C ASP A 102 24.62 17.28 -26.92
N THR A 103 25.41 16.77 -25.99
CA THR A 103 26.79 16.39 -26.23
C THR A 103 26.85 14.89 -26.48
N THR A 104 27.38 14.47 -27.62
CA THR A 104 27.64 13.05 -27.92
C THR A 104 28.79 12.45 -27.09
N THR A 105 29.29 13.20 -26.11
CA THR A 105 30.42 12.88 -25.21
C THR A 105 30.01 13.12 -23.76
N GLU A 106 30.61 12.37 -22.82
CA GLU A 106 30.47 12.59 -21.36
C GLU A 106 30.77 14.05 -20.99
N PHE A 107 29.91 14.62 -20.13
CA PHE A 107 29.91 16.03 -19.73
C PHE A 107 29.71 16.17 -18.21
N ASP A 108 30.71 16.68 -17.50
CA ASP A 108 30.59 17.07 -16.09
C ASP A 108 30.41 18.59 -15.95
N GLY A 109 29.17 19.02 -15.68
CA GLY A 109 28.81 20.43 -15.50
C GLY A 109 28.52 20.77 -14.04
N ASP A 110 29.29 21.68 -13.46
CA ASP A 110 29.11 22.14 -12.10
C ASP A 110 28.72 23.62 -12.06
N LEU A 111 27.55 23.91 -11.52
CA LEU A 111 27.09 25.24 -11.19
C LEU A 111 27.31 25.47 -9.69
N HIS A 112 28.43 26.11 -9.36
CA HIS A 112 28.68 26.59 -8.02
C HIS A 112 27.96 27.91 -7.77
N LEU A 113 27.12 27.91 -6.75
CA LEU A 113 26.50 29.10 -6.24
C LEU A 113 27.23 29.51 -4.96
N TYR A 114 27.81 30.70 -4.97
CA TYR A 114 28.51 31.28 -3.84
C TYR A 114 27.69 32.44 -3.27
N ASN A 115 27.67 32.50 -1.96
CA ASN A 115 27.16 33.63 -1.22
C ASN A 115 28.36 34.26 -0.50
N ALA A 116 28.62 35.55 -0.71
CA ALA A 116 29.77 36.23 -0.12
C ALA A 116 29.60 36.39 1.39
N GLU A 117 28.43 36.83 1.86
CA GLU A 117 28.06 37.04 3.28
C GLU A 117 26.52 37.08 3.43
N GLY A 118 25.94 36.47 4.48
CA GLY A 118 24.50 36.60 4.83
C GLY A 118 23.56 35.49 4.31
N ASN A 119 22.24 35.78 4.21
CA ASN A 119 21.23 34.87 3.64
C ASN A 119 21.07 35.16 2.14
N ALA A 120 21.11 34.12 1.30
CA ALA A 120 20.92 34.27 -0.16
C ALA A 120 19.80 33.37 -0.68
N VAL A 121 19.01 33.92 -1.61
CA VAL A 121 17.98 33.21 -2.37
C VAL A 121 18.38 33.19 -3.85
N PHE A 122 18.38 32.00 -4.47
CA PHE A 122 18.57 31.83 -5.91
C PHE A 122 17.27 31.31 -6.53
N THR A 123 16.79 31.92 -7.61
CA THR A 123 15.56 31.51 -8.30
C THR A 123 15.87 31.20 -9.76
N ILE A 124 15.59 29.98 -10.21
CA ILE A 124 15.70 29.54 -11.60
C ILE A 124 14.29 29.48 -12.20
N THR A 125 13.91 30.43 -13.06
CA THR A 125 12.48 30.63 -13.43
C THR A 125 11.97 29.68 -14.51
N ASP A 126 12.71 29.49 -15.60
CA ASP A 126 12.37 28.65 -16.76
C ASP A 126 12.83 27.18 -16.53
N GLY A 127 13.25 26.87 -15.31
CA GLY A 127 13.64 25.53 -14.91
C GLY A 127 15.06 25.10 -15.30
N ILE A 128 15.32 23.82 -15.04
CA ILE A 128 16.53 23.10 -15.40
C ILE A 128 16.17 22.04 -16.43
N THR A 129 16.84 22.03 -17.56
CA THR A 129 16.71 20.98 -18.56
C THR A 129 18.07 20.36 -18.84
N LEU A 130 18.15 19.04 -18.68
CA LEU A 130 19.28 18.21 -19.09
C LEU A 130 18.83 17.29 -20.22
N ASP A 131 19.45 17.46 -21.38
CA ASP A 131 19.18 16.75 -22.63
C ASP A 131 20.50 16.18 -23.19
N ALA A 132 21.25 15.46 -22.35
CA ALA A 132 22.55 14.88 -22.69
C ALA A 132 22.45 13.35 -22.85
N SER A 133 23.19 12.77 -23.82
CA SER A 133 22.94 11.42 -24.34
C SER A 133 23.88 10.31 -23.81
N SER A 134 24.75 10.58 -22.83
CA SER A 134 25.65 9.54 -22.29
C SER A 134 25.08 8.86 -21.04
N SER A 135 25.16 7.52 -21.02
CA SER A 135 24.48 6.63 -20.07
C SER A 135 25.09 6.61 -18.67
N ASP A 136 26.29 7.14 -18.48
CA ASP A 136 26.95 7.32 -17.20
C ASP A 136 27.89 8.53 -17.35
N GLY A 137 27.97 9.40 -16.33
CA GLY A 137 28.95 10.49 -16.29
C GLY A 137 28.45 11.89 -16.67
N ASN A 138 27.18 12.08 -17.05
CA ASN A 138 26.64 13.44 -17.15
C ASN A 138 26.12 13.91 -15.80
N GLU A 139 26.93 14.70 -15.08
CA GLU A 139 26.53 15.25 -13.79
C GLU A 139 26.26 16.75 -13.90
N VAL A 140 25.08 17.18 -13.45
CA VAL A 140 24.77 18.58 -13.20
C VAL A 140 24.72 18.79 -11.69
N LYS A 141 25.62 19.60 -11.16
CA LYS A 141 25.64 19.92 -9.72
C LYS A 141 25.24 21.38 -9.52
N ILE A 142 24.28 21.61 -8.64
CA ILE A 142 23.95 22.94 -8.12
C ILE A 142 24.25 22.90 -6.64
N ARG A 143 25.41 23.41 -6.22
CA ARG A 143 25.87 23.25 -4.84
C ARG A 143 26.42 24.54 -4.26
N ARG A 144 26.40 24.58 -2.93
CA ARG A 144 27.00 25.64 -2.12
C ARG A 144 28.48 25.33 -1.90
N ARG A 145 29.39 26.29 -2.11
CA ARG A 145 30.84 26.09 -1.92
C ARG A 145 31.40 26.75 -0.65
N GLN A 146 30.77 26.53 0.52
CA GLN A 146 31.13 27.07 1.86
C GLN A 146 30.59 28.47 2.22
N ASN A 147 29.77 28.57 3.28
CA ASN A 147 29.63 29.75 4.18
C ASN A 147 28.63 29.46 5.32
N SER A 148 28.42 30.40 6.27
CA SER A 148 27.64 30.21 7.52
C SER A 148 26.20 30.78 7.54
N GLY A 149 25.58 31.09 6.40
CA GLY A 149 24.21 31.65 6.29
C GLY A 149 23.17 30.74 5.60
N THR A 150 21.89 31.17 5.54
CA THR A 150 20.81 30.48 4.81
C THR A 150 21.05 30.53 3.30
N PHE A 151 20.83 29.40 2.62
CA PHE A 151 20.98 29.19 1.18
C PHE A 151 19.72 28.53 0.60
N ALA A 152 18.80 29.35 0.10
CA ALA A 152 17.54 28.92 -0.49
C ALA A 152 17.63 28.88 -2.01
N VAL A 153 17.14 27.80 -2.62
CA VAL A 153 17.04 27.67 -4.08
C VAL A 153 15.59 27.43 -4.46
N ASN A 154 15.08 28.21 -5.42
CA ASN A 154 13.80 27.97 -6.07
C ASN A 154 14.09 27.56 -7.52
N VAL A 155 13.46 26.50 -8.00
CA VAL A 155 13.57 26.03 -9.38
C VAL A 155 12.18 25.93 -9.97
N GLY A 156 11.98 26.33 -11.22
CA GLY A 156 10.78 26.00 -12.00
C GLY A 156 10.74 24.50 -12.32
N ASP A 157 10.50 24.15 -13.58
CA ASP A 157 10.49 22.74 -14.00
C ASP A 157 11.90 22.11 -13.92
N ILE A 158 11.96 20.80 -13.69
CA ILE A 158 13.18 19.99 -13.86
C ILE A 158 12.89 18.93 -14.91
N ASN A 159 13.60 18.98 -16.03
CA ASN A 159 13.42 18.05 -17.15
C ASN A 159 14.74 17.35 -17.46
N VAL A 160 14.85 16.05 -17.15
CA VAL A 160 15.98 15.20 -17.58
C VAL A 160 15.46 14.24 -18.63
N LEU A 161 15.73 14.56 -19.91
CA LEU A 161 15.02 13.98 -21.06
C LEU A 161 15.70 12.72 -21.64
N LYS A 162 16.96 12.50 -21.29
CA LYS A 162 17.81 11.37 -21.70
C LYS A 162 18.45 10.79 -20.43
N SER A 163 19.75 10.51 -20.43
CA SER A 163 20.45 9.93 -19.28
C SER A 163 21.34 10.98 -18.60
N GLY A 164 21.33 11.02 -17.28
CA GLY A 164 22.16 11.95 -16.51
C GLY A 164 21.74 12.07 -15.05
N ASN A 165 22.66 12.58 -14.24
CA ASN A 165 22.48 12.79 -12.81
C ASN A 165 22.41 14.29 -12.52
N VAL A 166 21.28 14.75 -11.99
CA VAL A 166 21.16 16.10 -11.44
C VAL A 166 21.34 16.01 -9.92
N TYR A 167 22.18 16.86 -9.37
CA TYR A 167 22.43 16.99 -7.94
C TYR A 167 22.07 18.42 -7.53
N LEU A 168 21.06 18.54 -6.67
CA LEU A 168 20.69 19.79 -6.03
C LEU A 168 21.23 19.74 -4.60
N GLY A 169 22.36 20.40 -4.37
CA GLY A 169 23.24 20.25 -3.21
C GLY A 169 24.32 19.19 -3.43
N SER A 170 25.14 18.95 -2.41
CA SER A 170 26.28 18.00 -2.48
C SER A 170 26.49 17.28 -1.14
N MET A 171 27.18 16.14 -1.21
CA MET A 171 27.64 15.34 -0.07
C MET A 171 28.86 15.93 0.64
N GLY A 172 29.54 16.92 0.08
CA GLY A 172 30.72 17.55 0.71
C GLY A 172 30.38 18.33 1.98
N GLY A 173 31.31 18.39 2.94
CA GLY A 173 31.17 19.14 4.19
C GLY A 173 30.67 20.58 4.01
N GLY A 174 29.41 20.85 4.35
CA GLY A 174 28.83 22.20 4.27
C GLY A 174 28.35 22.64 2.87
N GLU A 175 28.18 21.69 1.93
CA GLU A 175 27.76 21.95 0.55
C GLU A 175 26.26 21.71 0.26
N TYR A 176 25.45 21.43 1.28
CA TYR A 176 24.00 21.21 1.18
C TYR A 176 23.19 22.51 1.10
N LEU A 177 21.96 22.41 0.57
CA LEU A 177 20.99 23.52 0.51
C LEU A 177 20.27 23.67 1.85
N THR A 178 20.00 24.89 2.31
CA THR A 178 19.19 25.06 3.54
C THR A 178 17.70 24.92 3.26
N SER A 179 17.25 25.30 2.06
CA SER A 179 15.90 25.04 1.58
C SER A 179 15.91 24.93 0.06
N LEU A 180 15.06 24.07 -0.49
CA LEU A 180 14.81 23.90 -1.91
C LEU A 180 13.30 23.95 -2.14
N SER A 181 12.84 24.82 -3.05
CA SER A 181 11.47 24.81 -3.55
C SER A 181 11.46 24.50 -5.03
N LEU A 182 10.64 23.54 -5.45
CA LEU A 182 10.33 23.30 -6.86
C LEU A 182 8.97 23.93 -7.15
N ASN A 183 8.91 24.83 -8.12
CA ASN A 183 7.72 25.60 -8.48
C ASN A 183 7.08 25.08 -9.78
N GLY A 184 7.52 23.92 -10.25
CA GLY A 184 7.14 23.31 -11.52
C GLY A 184 7.23 21.79 -11.48
N ASP A 185 7.05 21.15 -12.62
CA ASP A 185 7.03 19.70 -12.76
C ASP A 185 8.44 19.11 -12.74
N VAL A 186 8.54 17.83 -12.36
CA VAL A 186 9.79 17.06 -12.43
C VAL A 186 9.61 15.90 -13.39
N ASN A 187 10.32 15.90 -14.50
CA ASN A 187 10.27 14.85 -15.51
C ASN A 187 11.63 14.18 -15.65
N LEU A 188 11.73 12.92 -15.20
CA LEU A 188 12.94 12.10 -15.25
C LEU A 188 12.69 10.91 -16.18
N THR A 189 13.52 10.75 -17.21
CA THR A 189 13.42 9.62 -18.15
C THR A 189 14.74 8.86 -18.31
N ASN A 190 14.72 7.70 -18.97
CA ASN A 190 15.91 7.04 -19.55
C ASN A 190 17.10 6.81 -18.59
N GLY A 191 16.86 6.28 -17.39
CA GLY A 191 17.94 5.98 -16.43
C GLY A 191 18.42 7.17 -15.62
N SER A 192 17.79 8.34 -15.77
CA SER A 192 18.21 9.57 -15.09
C SER A 192 18.04 9.50 -13.57
N LYS A 193 18.82 10.31 -12.87
CA LYS A 193 18.77 10.43 -11.41
C LYS A 193 18.66 11.89 -10.99
N LEU A 194 17.73 12.19 -10.10
CA LEU A 194 17.68 13.46 -9.39
C LEU A 194 18.04 13.20 -7.93
N ASN A 195 19.13 13.81 -7.47
CA ASN A 195 19.60 13.72 -6.10
C ASN A 195 19.40 15.07 -5.42
N ILE A 196 18.69 15.07 -4.29
CA ILE A 196 18.34 16.28 -3.54
C ILE A 196 19.00 16.19 -2.16
N TYR A 197 19.82 17.19 -1.86
CA TYR A 197 20.53 17.38 -0.59
C TYR A 197 20.17 18.73 0.01
N THR A 198 19.09 18.75 0.77
CA THR A 198 18.55 19.97 1.40
C THR A 198 18.10 19.70 2.82
N ASN A 199 18.15 20.73 3.67
CA ASN A 199 17.53 20.66 4.99
C ASN A 199 16.01 20.73 4.92
N SER A 200 15.45 21.49 3.97
CA SER A 200 14.01 21.64 3.78
C SER A 200 13.66 21.56 2.29
N PHE A 201 12.60 20.83 1.97
CA PHE A 201 12.13 20.65 0.62
C PHE A 201 10.64 20.95 0.54
N SER A 202 10.26 21.75 -0.45
CA SER A 202 8.87 21.95 -0.84
C SER A 202 8.75 21.84 -2.36
N ILE A 203 7.56 21.48 -2.80
CA ILE A 203 7.18 21.50 -4.20
C ILE A 203 5.82 22.19 -4.32
N ALA A 204 5.59 22.90 -5.42
CA ALA A 204 4.36 23.61 -5.66
C ALA A 204 3.16 22.65 -5.68
N GLU A 205 2.01 23.19 -5.28
CA GLU A 205 0.77 22.45 -5.32
C GLU A 205 0.42 22.08 -6.76
N ASN A 206 -0.08 20.86 -6.94
CA ASN A 206 -0.47 20.27 -8.21
C ASN A 206 0.68 20.00 -9.19
N SER A 207 1.94 20.10 -8.75
CA SER A 207 3.08 19.65 -9.56
C SER A 207 3.04 18.13 -9.78
N ILE A 208 3.53 17.71 -10.94
CA ILE A 208 3.65 16.31 -11.34
C ILE A 208 5.12 15.89 -11.31
N ILE A 209 5.39 14.76 -10.66
CA ILE A 209 6.69 14.09 -10.72
C ILE A 209 6.55 12.86 -11.62
N THR A 210 7.09 12.91 -12.83
CA THR A 210 7.16 11.79 -13.75
C THR A 210 8.50 11.07 -13.62
N LEU A 211 8.45 9.77 -13.29
CA LEU A 211 9.60 8.87 -13.25
C LEU A 211 9.45 7.80 -14.33
N ASP A 212 10.33 7.79 -15.31
CA ASP A 212 10.37 6.76 -16.36
C ASP A 212 11.76 6.12 -16.40
N ASN A 213 11.85 4.87 -15.93
CA ASN A 213 13.11 4.17 -15.77
C ASN A 213 14.16 4.98 -14.97
N SER A 214 13.74 5.71 -13.93
CA SER A 214 14.54 6.77 -13.31
C SER A 214 14.57 6.70 -11.80
N THR A 215 15.49 7.43 -11.17
CA THR A 215 15.66 7.44 -9.70
C THR A 215 15.51 8.84 -9.12
N LEU A 216 14.64 8.98 -8.13
CA LEU A 216 14.53 10.18 -7.30
C LEU A 216 15.09 9.89 -5.90
N ASN A 217 16.13 10.61 -5.52
CA ASN A 217 16.84 10.43 -4.26
C ASN A 217 16.73 11.69 -3.40
N PHE A 218 16.23 11.51 -2.19
CA PHE A 218 16.41 12.46 -1.09
C PHE A 218 17.50 11.91 -0.19
N ALA A 219 18.67 12.55 -0.20
CA ALA A 219 19.90 12.02 0.41
C ALA A 219 20.52 12.98 1.43
N LYS A 220 21.31 12.42 2.35
CA LYS A 220 21.99 13.12 3.46
C LYS A 220 23.13 14.01 2.93
N GLY A 221 23.15 15.28 3.33
CA GLY A 221 24.35 16.12 3.24
C GLY A 221 25.32 15.81 4.39
N VAL A 222 26.63 15.74 4.13
CA VAL A 222 27.66 15.54 5.18
C VAL A 222 28.11 16.92 5.70
N ASN A 223 28.33 17.05 7.01
CA ASN A 223 29.02 18.21 7.58
C ASN A 223 30.32 17.72 8.23
N GLU A 224 31.46 18.24 7.77
CA GLU A 224 32.79 17.85 8.24
C GLU A 224 33.20 18.56 9.55
N SER A 225 32.47 19.60 9.97
CA SER A 225 32.97 20.55 10.98
C SER A 225 32.66 20.20 12.44
N SER A 226 31.80 19.21 12.71
CA SER A 226 31.56 18.74 14.06
C SER A 226 31.42 17.22 14.03
N GLY A 227 32.13 16.51 14.89
CA GLY A 227 31.94 15.06 15.10
C GLY A 227 30.55 14.67 15.63
N ALA A 228 29.52 15.49 15.37
CA ALA A 228 28.13 15.25 15.68
C ALA A 228 27.37 14.97 14.37
N THR A 229 26.97 13.71 14.20
CA THR A 229 26.15 13.17 13.10
C THR A 229 24.69 13.58 13.20
N LEU A 230 24.39 14.88 13.36
CA LEU A 230 23.01 15.35 13.52
C LEU A 230 22.69 16.46 12.52
N PHE A 231 22.30 16.05 11.32
CA PHE A 231 21.42 16.87 10.48
C PHE A 231 20.03 16.26 10.51
N ASN A 232 19.10 17.05 11.03
CA ASN A 232 17.68 16.78 11.03
C ASN A 232 17.19 16.91 9.57
N TRP A 233 16.65 15.86 8.96
CA TRP A 233 15.92 16.04 7.71
C TRP A 233 14.64 16.80 8.05
N ALA A 234 14.34 17.93 7.41
CA ALA A 234 13.00 18.49 7.56
C ALA A 234 11.99 17.57 6.87
N ASN A 235 10.73 17.82 7.19
CA ASN A 235 9.60 17.19 6.53
C ASN A 235 9.72 17.40 5.02
N VAL A 236 9.66 16.32 4.26
CA VAL A 236 9.41 16.37 2.82
C VAL A 236 7.92 16.18 2.67
N ASP A 237 7.27 17.25 2.23
CA ASP A 237 5.84 17.26 1.98
C ASP A 237 5.59 17.31 0.47
N LEU A 238 5.16 16.17 -0.07
CA LEU A 238 4.71 16.02 -1.44
C LEU A 238 3.19 15.81 -1.50
N SER A 239 2.43 16.07 -0.42
CA SER A 239 1.01 15.66 -0.30
C SER A 239 0.13 16.22 -1.42
N ASN A 240 0.49 17.39 -1.94
CA ASN A 240 -0.26 18.09 -3.00
C ASN A 240 0.30 17.80 -4.41
N THR A 241 1.08 16.73 -4.59
CA THR A 241 1.65 16.35 -5.89
C THR A 241 1.07 15.05 -6.43
N SER A 242 1.26 14.81 -7.72
CA SER A 242 1.01 13.51 -8.33
C SER A 242 2.31 12.92 -8.86
N MET A 243 2.62 11.68 -8.48
CA MET A 243 3.77 10.95 -8.97
C MET A 243 3.33 9.95 -10.04
N VAL A 244 3.80 10.12 -11.27
CA VAL A 244 3.53 9.22 -12.40
C VAL A 244 4.74 8.33 -12.61
N ILE A 245 4.57 7.01 -12.56
CA ILE A 245 5.68 6.06 -12.60
C ILE A 245 5.57 5.10 -13.78
N LYS A 246 6.69 4.92 -14.48
CA LYS A 246 6.86 4.04 -15.63
C LYS A 246 8.17 3.28 -15.52
N GLY A 247 8.22 2.09 -16.14
CA GLY A 247 9.41 1.25 -16.22
C GLY A 247 10.01 0.93 -14.85
N THR A 248 11.34 0.77 -14.79
CA THR A 248 12.05 0.49 -13.54
C THR A 248 12.45 1.78 -12.83
N SER A 249 11.63 2.22 -11.88
CA SER A 249 11.82 3.50 -11.20
C SER A 249 11.97 3.35 -9.69
N ASN A 250 12.74 4.24 -9.08
CA ASN A 250 13.02 4.17 -7.65
C ASN A 250 12.86 5.53 -6.97
N VAL A 251 12.29 5.52 -5.77
CA VAL A 251 12.19 6.68 -4.88
C VAL A 251 12.83 6.31 -3.55
N TYR A 252 13.85 7.06 -3.18
CA TYR A 252 14.58 6.86 -1.93
C TYR A 252 14.45 8.08 -1.03
N TYR A 253 14.03 7.85 0.21
CA TYR A 253 14.11 8.81 1.31
C TYR A 253 14.91 8.17 2.42
N GLY A 254 16.21 8.40 2.43
CA GLY A 254 17.14 7.73 3.34
C GLY A 254 18.36 7.24 2.57
N THR A 255 19.53 7.21 3.20
CA THR A 255 20.71 6.58 2.56
C THR A 255 20.91 5.13 2.98
N SER A 256 20.51 4.75 4.20
CA SER A 256 20.46 3.35 4.64
C SER A 256 19.68 3.18 5.95
N PHE A 257 19.49 1.93 6.40
CA PHE A 257 18.97 1.64 7.74
C PHE A 257 19.86 2.21 8.87
N GLN A 258 21.15 2.43 8.62
CA GLN A 258 22.11 3.00 9.58
C GLN A 258 22.19 4.53 9.49
N ASP A 259 21.75 5.11 8.37
CA ASP A 259 21.72 6.56 8.10
C ASP A 259 20.29 6.98 7.73
N GLN A 260 19.44 7.00 8.76
CA GLN A 260 18.02 7.27 8.63
C GLN A 260 17.71 8.76 8.68
N ALA A 261 16.70 9.17 7.91
CA ALA A 261 16.07 10.48 8.01
C ALA A 261 15.44 10.72 9.38
N THR A 262 15.29 11.96 9.81
CA THR A 262 14.58 12.29 11.07
C THR A 262 13.24 13.00 10.87
N GLY A 263 12.95 13.48 9.66
CA GLY A 263 11.73 14.20 9.30
C GLY A 263 10.61 13.29 8.79
N GLN A 264 9.41 13.86 8.67
CA GLN A 264 8.26 13.25 8.01
C GLN A 264 8.49 13.16 6.48
N PHE A 265 7.90 12.16 5.83
CA PHE A 265 7.92 12.01 4.38
C PHE A 265 6.51 11.65 3.97
N ASP A 266 5.79 12.63 3.44
CA ASP A 266 4.45 12.47 2.93
C ASP A 266 4.49 12.57 1.41
N MET A 267 3.72 11.71 0.76
CA MET A 267 3.55 11.62 -0.68
C MET A 267 2.12 11.95 -1.06
N GLY A 268 1.94 12.63 -2.19
CA GLY A 268 0.65 12.77 -2.82
C GLY A 268 0.25 11.49 -3.54
N ASP A 269 -0.56 11.63 -4.59
CA ASP A 269 -1.07 10.49 -5.36
C ASP A 269 0.05 9.80 -6.15
N ILE A 270 -0.02 8.47 -6.26
CA ILE A 270 0.86 7.65 -7.09
C ILE A 270 0.03 7.05 -8.21
N ASN A 271 0.45 7.26 -9.46
CA ASN A 271 -0.14 6.64 -10.65
C ASN A 271 0.90 5.78 -11.38
N VAL A 272 0.65 4.47 -11.43
CA VAL A 272 1.41 3.52 -12.25
C VAL A 272 0.91 3.59 -13.69
N ALA A 273 1.74 4.13 -14.57
CA ALA A 273 1.38 4.50 -15.94
C ALA A 273 2.04 3.64 -17.03
N SER A 274 2.78 2.59 -16.66
CA SER A 274 3.32 1.59 -17.60
C SER A 274 3.05 0.15 -17.14
N ALA A 275 2.82 -0.76 -18.10
CA ALA A 275 2.49 -2.16 -17.82
C ALA A 275 3.67 -2.91 -17.18
N ASP A 276 4.89 -2.61 -17.59
CA ASP A 276 6.15 -3.20 -17.14
C ASP A 276 6.73 -2.53 -15.88
N THR A 277 5.93 -1.73 -15.18
CA THR A 277 6.44 -0.93 -14.06
C THR A 277 6.98 -1.80 -12.93
N VAL A 278 8.23 -1.54 -12.55
CA VAL A 278 8.87 -2.05 -11.34
C VAL A 278 9.30 -0.86 -10.52
N ALA A 279 8.47 -0.50 -9.53
CA ALA A 279 8.67 0.67 -8.69
C ALA A 279 9.10 0.29 -7.28
N ASN A 280 10.19 0.88 -6.80
CA ASN A 280 10.64 0.72 -5.41
C ASN A 280 10.56 2.04 -4.66
N PHE A 281 9.81 2.05 -3.57
CA PHE A 281 9.73 3.13 -2.60
C PHE A 281 10.40 2.69 -1.32
N VAL A 282 11.54 3.32 -1.02
CA VAL A 282 12.38 2.94 0.10
C VAL A 282 12.55 4.14 1.02
N ILE A 283 11.97 4.06 2.21
CA ILE A 283 11.90 5.15 3.19
C ILE A 283 12.63 4.69 4.46
N TYR A 284 13.89 5.09 4.61
CA TYR A 284 14.65 4.91 5.85
C TYR A 284 14.54 6.16 6.71
N SER A 285 13.74 6.10 7.78
CA SER A 285 13.54 7.20 8.71
C SER A 285 13.34 6.73 10.16
N THR A 286 13.87 7.53 11.09
CA THR A 286 13.68 7.45 12.55
C THR A 286 12.40 8.12 13.03
N TYR A 287 11.66 8.84 12.17
CA TYR A 287 10.39 9.41 12.60
C TYR A 287 9.34 8.29 12.77
N ASP A 288 8.85 8.18 14.00
CA ASP A 288 7.98 7.12 14.48
C ASP A 288 6.51 7.25 14.03
N GLY A 289 6.14 8.40 13.47
CA GLY A 289 4.78 8.63 12.97
C GLY A 289 4.51 7.98 11.59
N PRO A 290 3.22 7.88 11.21
CA PRO A 290 2.83 7.32 9.92
C PRO A 290 3.34 8.17 8.75
N ARG A 291 3.64 7.51 7.63
CA ARG A 291 3.94 8.15 6.34
C ARG A 291 2.71 8.17 5.49
N LYS A 292 2.23 9.35 5.13
CA LYS A 292 1.01 9.47 4.35
C LYS A 292 1.36 9.37 2.88
N ILE A 293 0.57 8.58 2.17
CA ILE A 293 0.53 8.53 0.72
C ILE A 293 -0.91 8.88 0.35
N GLY A 294 -1.10 9.64 -0.72
CA GLY A 294 -2.41 9.83 -1.33
C GLY A 294 -2.98 8.51 -1.87
N LYS A 295 -3.66 8.58 -3.00
CA LYS A 295 -4.20 7.40 -3.68
C LYS A 295 -3.11 6.71 -4.48
N ILE A 296 -3.08 5.39 -4.41
CA ILE A 296 -2.25 4.57 -5.29
C ILE A 296 -3.17 4.02 -6.38
N THR A 297 -2.89 4.36 -7.62
CA THR A 297 -3.68 3.95 -8.78
C THR A 297 -2.80 3.36 -9.87
N SER A 298 -3.38 2.51 -10.71
CA SER A 298 -2.75 2.10 -11.96
C SER A 298 -3.66 2.45 -13.13
N SER A 299 -3.16 3.27 -14.05
CA SER A 299 -3.90 3.72 -15.24
C SER A 299 -3.80 2.75 -16.43
N VAL A 300 -2.93 1.75 -16.32
CA VAL A 300 -2.72 0.70 -17.33
C VAL A 300 -2.77 -0.68 -16.67
N ALA A 301 -3.05 -1.73 -17.43
CA ALA A 301 -2.93 -3.10 -16.91
C ALA A 301 -1.46 -3.48 -16.73
N GLY A 302 -1.08 -4.02 -15.57
CA GLY A 302 0.27 -4.50 -15.34
C GLY A 302 0.58 -5.78 -16.13
N ALA A 303 1.84 -5.92 -16.52
CA ALA A 303 2.41 -7.13 -17.11
C ALA A 303 2.98 -8.05 -16.01
N GLU A 304 3.31 -9.29 -16.37
CA GLU A 304 4.08 -10.17 -15.50
C GLU A 304 5.41 -9.52 -15.09
N GLY A 305 5.79 -9.69 -13.82
CA GLY A 305 6.97 -9.06 -13.22
C GLY A 305 6.73 -7.65 -12.68
N SER A 306 5.63 -6.98 -13.05
CA SER A 306 5.32 -5.64 -12.51
C SER A 306 5.22 -5.66 -11.00
N SER A 307 5.73 -4.61 -10.35
CA SER A 307 5.90 -4.59 -8.90
C SER A 307 5.81 -3.18 -8.35
N LEU A 308 5.16 -3.05 -7.21
CA LEU A 308 5.16 -1.87 -6.38
C LEU A 308 5.64 -2.29 -4.98
N THR A 309 6.84 -1.83 -4.62
CA THR A 309 7.50 -2.25 -3.38
C THR A 309 7.63 -1.09 -2.42
N PHE A 310 7.11 -1.28 -1.20
CA PHE A 310 7.20 -0.33 -0.10
C PHE A 310 8.06 -0.89 1.02
N LYS A 311 9.19 -0.24 1.27
CA LYS A 311 10.12 -0.58 2.35
C LYS A 311 10.26 0.59 3.29
N THR A 312 9.95 0.35 4.56
CA THR A 312 10.20 1.31 5.65
C THR A 312 11.07 0.66 6.72
N GLY A 313 11.65 1.48 7.60
CA GLY A 313 12.28 1.03 8.85
C GLY A 313 11.27 0.38 9.80
N ASN A 314 10.90 1.03 10.90
CA ASN A 314 9.87 0.54 11.83
C ASN A 314 8.51 1.23 11.66
N ALA A 315 8.42 2.24 10.79
CA ALA A 315 7.25 3.10 10.63
C ALA A 315 6.17 2.48 9.74
N SER A 316 4.91 2.82 10.01
CA SER A 316 3.77 2.46 9.17
C SER A 316 3.68 3.38 7.94
N ILE A 317 3.28 2.82 6.81
CA ILE A 317 2.75 3.59 5.67
C ILE A 317 1.23 3.64 5.78
N VAL A 318 0.63 4.77 5.43
CA VAL A 318 -0.81 4.98 5.39
C VAL A 318 -1.18 5.56 4.03
N ALA A 319 -1.91 4.81 3.21
CA ALA A 319 -2.44 5.26 1.93
C ALA A 319 -3.93 5.59 2.04
N GLU A 320 -4.41 6.58 1.29
CA GLU A 320 -5.85 6.89 1.26
C GLU A 320 -6.67 5.74 0.67
N SER A 321 -6.25 5.21 -0.47
CA SER A 321 -6.85 4.05 -1.13
C SER A 321 -5.85 3.42 -2.07
N VAL A 322 -6.02 2.13 -2.36
CA VAL A 322 -5.19 1.42 -3.33
C VAL A 322 -6.07 0.80 -4.39
N ASP A 323 -5.82 1.14 -5.65
CA ASP A 323 -6.51 0.60 -6.82
C ASP A 323 -5.49 0.24 -7.90
N THR A 324 -4.84 -0.91 -7.73
CA THR A 324 -3.62 -1.29 -8.45
C THR A 324 -3.83 -2.45 -9.40
N SER A 325 -3.09 -2.44 -10.49
CA SER A 325 -3.04 -3.53 -11.48
C SER A 325 -1.64 -4.13 -11.58
N VAL A 326 -0.78 -3.98 -10.57
CA VAL A 326 0.56 -4.60 -10.57
C VAL A 326 0.48 -6.07 -10.17
N GLN A 327 1.40 -6.87 -10.67
CA GLN A 327 1.49 -8.28 -10.28
C GLN A 327 1.92 -8.44 -8.82
N ASN A 328 2.86 -7.62 -8.35
CA ASN A 328 3.45 -7.75 -7.02
C ASN A 328 3.25 -6.48 -6.20
N PHE A 329 2.41 -6.52 -5.18
CA PHE A 329 2.35 -5.48 -4.16
C PHE A 329 3.16 -5.92 -2.94
N VAL A 330 4.32 -5.32 -2.72
CA VAL A 330 5.29 -5.78 -1.73
C VAL A 330 5.35 -4.83 -0.54
N ILE A 331 5.13 -5.37 0.65
CA ILE A 331 5.11 -4.64 1.92
C ILE A 331 6.25 -5.16 2.81
N ALA A 332 7.06 -4.26 3.37
CA ALA A 332 8.07 -4.69 4.33
C ALA A 332 7.61 -4.74 5.79
N GLN A 333 6.67 -3.87 6.16
CA GLN A 333 6.25 -3.65 7.56
C GLN A 333 4.74 -3.42 7.65
N LYS A 334 4.26 -2.55 8.55
CA LYS A 334 2.84 -2.19 8.61
C LYS A 334 2.46 -1.28 7.44
N PHE A 335 1.41 -1.66 6.71
CA PHE A 335 0.80 -0.86 5.65
C PHE A 335 -0.69 -0.72 5.93
N GLU A 336 -1.17 0.51 6.04
CA GLU A 336 -2.57 0.84 6.27
C GLU A 336 -3.18 1.49 5.03
N VAL A 337 -4.42 1.11 4.72
CA VAL A 337 -5.24 1.67 3.65
C VAL A 337 -6.51 2.22 4.30
N LEU A 338 -6.72 3.53 4.24
CA LEU A 338 -7.87 4.18 4.88
C LEU A 338 -9.20 3.85 4.18
N GLY A 339 -9.16 3.65 2.87
CA GLY A 339 -10.29 3.22 2.04
C GLY A 339 -10.17 1.77 1.60
N ASN A 340 -10.56 1.51 0.35
CA ASN A 340 -10.52 0.18 -0.23
C ASN A 340 -9.12 -0.16 -0.76
N TYR A 341 -8.79 -1.46 -0.73
CA TYR A 341 -7.74 -2.04 -1.55
C TYR A 341 -8.41 -2.84 -2.68
N VAL A 342 -8.10 -2.48 -3.93
CA VAL A 342 -8.62 -3.13 -5.13
C VAL A 342 -7.44 -3.70 -5.92
N ASP A 343 -7.45 -5.01 -6.08
CA ASP A 343 -6.56 -5.72 -7.00
C ASP A 343 -7.24 -5.89 -8.36
N LYS A 344 -6.67 -5.24 -9.40
CA LYS A 344 -7.14 -5.24 -10.79
C LYS A 344 -6.19 -5.96 -11.75
N PHE A 345 -5.24 -6.75 -11.26
CA PHE A 345 -4.30 -7.42 -12.14
C PHE A 345 -5.01 -8.41 -13.07
N THR A 346 -4.87 -8.24 -14.39
CA THR A 346 -5.55 -9.08 -15.39
C THR A 346 -4.65 -10.18 -15.97
N GLY A 347 -3.34 -10.13 -15.74
CA GLY A 347 -2.34 -11.08 -16.27
C GLY A 347 -2.33 -12.45 -15.58
N GLY A 348 -3.47 -12.91 -15.06
CA GLY A 348 -3.60 -14.16 -14.32
C GLY A 348 -3.42 -13.98 -12.82
N LYS A 349 -2.18 -14.00 -12.33
CA LYS A 349 -1.87 -14.08 -10.89
C LYS A 349 -1.21 -12.83 -10.34
N SER A 350 -1.76 -12.28 -9.26
CA SER A 350 -1.18 -11.20 -8.46
C SER A 350 -0.83 -11.67 -7.05
N TYR A 351 0.02 -10.91 -6.38
CA TYR A 351 0.60 -11.26 -5.10
C TYR A 351 0.59 -10.06 -4.17
N LEU A 352 0.04 -10.27 -2.97
CA LEU A 352 0.34 -9.44 -1.81
C LEU A 352 1.52 -10.06 -1.07
N LYS A 353 2.69 -9.44 -1.19
CA LYS A 353 3.95 -9.95 -0.68
C LYS A 353 4.38 -9.25 0.59
N PHE A 354 4.95 -10.01 1.53
CA PHE A 354 5.54 -9.49 2.75
C PHE A 354 7.04 -9.82 2.79
N THR A 355 7.90 -8.84 3.09
CA THR A 355 9.34 -9.11 3.23
C THR A 355 9.69 -9.77 4.56
N LYS A 356 10.96 -10.16 4.74
CA LYS A 356 11.46 -11.05 5.81
C LYS A 356 11.34 -10.49 7.23
N ASP A 357 10.70 -9.37 7.46
CA ASP A 357 10.63 -8.75 8.78
C ASP A 357 9.49 -9.33 9.64
N THR A 358 9.75 -9.42 10.95
CA THR A 358 8.73 -9.75 11.95
C THR A 358 7.93 -8.47 12.21
N ASN A 359 6.60 -8.51 12.10
CA ASN A 359 5.62 -7.41 12.26
C ASN A 359 5.00 -6.83 10.97
N ALA A 360 5.21 -7.46 9.81
CA ALA A 360 4.52 -7.04 8.60
C ALA A 360 3.02 -7.36 8.68
N GLU A 361 2.19 -6.32 8.52
CA GLU A 361 0.73 -6.38 8.65
C GLU A 361 0.11 -5.46 7.61
N MET A 362 -1.00 -5.88 7.02
CA MET A 362 -1.82 -5.02 6.19
C MET A 362 -3.15 -4.74 6.87
N VAL A 363 -3.47 -3.45 7.05
CA VAL A 363 -4.75 -2.99 7.59
C VAL A 363 -5.51 -2.24 6.51
N ILE A 364 -6.70 -2.70 6.15
CA ILE A 364 -7.59 -2.06 5.17
C ILE A 364 -8.85 -1.64 5.94
N ASN A 365 -9.08 -0.34 6.08
CA ASN A 365 -10.24 0.19 6.79
C ASN A 365 -11.52 0.12 5.94
N GLY A 366 -11.38 -0.01 4.61
CA GLY A 366 -12.45 -0.35 3.67
C GLY A 366 -12.44 -1.82 3.25
N GLU A 367 -12.92 -2.11 2.04
CA GLU A 367 -12.99 -3.47 1.50
C GLU A 367 -11.67 -3.92 0.88
N LEU A 368 -11.39 -5.22 1.01
CA LEU A 368 -10.47 -5.94 0.14
C LEU A 368 -11.25 -6.46 -1.07
N GLN A 369 -11.06 -5.83 -2.22
CA GLN A 369 -11.72 -6.18 -3.48
C GLN A 369 -10.75 -6.91 -4.41
N VAL A 370 -11.10 -8.14 -4.76
CA VAL A 370 -10.28 -8.97 -5.66
C VAL A 370 -10.97 -9.06 -7.02
N LYS A 371 -10.28 -8.57 -8.05
CA LYS A 371 -10.73 -8.65 -9.46
C LYS A 371 -9.72 -9.38 -10.36
N SER A 372 -8.59 -9.82 -9.81
CA SER A 372 -7.67 -10.70 -10.52
C SER A 372 -8.22 -12.12 -10.57
N GLN A 373 -7.78 -12.90 -11.56
CA GLN A 373 -8.16 -14.31 -11.64
C GLN A 373 -7.66 -15.08 -10.41
N GLN A 374 -6.46 -14.73 -9.93
CA GLN A 374 -5.89 -15.32 -8.72
C GLN A 374 -5.07 -14.28 -7.94
N PHE A 375 -5.45 -14.08 -6.68
CA PHE A 375 -4.75 -13.24 -5.72
C PHE A 375 -4.11 -14.07 -4.62
N VAL A 376 -2.78 -14.03 -4.54
CA VAL A 376 -2.00 -14.78 -3.56
C VAL A 376 -1.65 -13.90 -2.36
N LEU A 377 -2.14 -14.28 -1.19
CA LEU A 377 -1.90 -13.60 0.07
C LEU A 377 -0.65 -14.15 0.76
N GLY A 378 0.16 -13.27 1.34
CA GLY A 378 1.23 -13.68 2.24
C GLY A 378 2.47 -14.25 1.56
N ALA A 379 2.65 -14.03 0.25
CA ALA A 379 3.81 -14.52 -0.48
C ALA A 379 5.11 -13.84 0.00
N GLY A 380 6.19 -14.59 0.25
CA GLY A 380 7.44 -14.01 0.75
C GLY A 380 8.49 -15.06 1.13
N SER A 381 9.74 -14.63 1.31
CA SER A 381 10.83 -15.54 1.70
C SER A 381 10.88 -15.75 3.22
N GLY A 382 10.58 -16.97 3.67
CA GLY A 382 10.73 -17.38 5.06
C GLY A 382 9.65 -18.36 5.50
N LEU A 383 10.06 -19.52 6.04
CA LEU A 383 9.15 -20.56 6.50
C LEU A 383 8.39 -20.13 7.78
N ASN A 384 7.12 -20.51 7.88
CA ASN A 384 6.27 -20.47 9.08
C ASN A 384 6.01 -19.06 9.65
N LYS A 385 5.84 -18.06 8.78
CA LYS A 385 5.41 -16.72 9.23
C LYS A 385 3.91 -16.62 9.33
N THR A 386 3.42 -15.98 10.38
CA THR A 386 2.03 -15.52 10.44
C THR A 386 1.93 -14.14 9.80
N VAL A 387 1.19 -14.05 8.70
CA VAL A 387 0.85 -12.80 8.02
C VAL A 387 -0.53 -12.37 8.47
N LYS A 388 -0.65 -11.12 8.94
CA LYS A 388 -1.93 -10.55 9.37
C LYS A 388 -2.44 -9.57 8.34
N ILE A 389 -3.67 -9.79 7.90
CA ILE A 389 -4.39 -8.91 6.99
C ILE A 389 -5.73 -8.63 7.63
N SER A 390 -6.13 -7.37 7.76
CA SER A 390 -7.48 -7.00 8.16
C SER A 390 -8.17 -6.17 7.08
N ALA A 391 -9.45 -6.41 6.87
CA ALA A 391 -10.30 -5.64 5.96
C ALA A 391 -11.69 -5.44 6.58
N ALA A 392 -12.41 -4.38 6.22
CA ALA A 392 -13.81 -4.24 6.62
C ALA A 392 -14.65 -5.42 6.09
N GLY A 393 -14.42 -5.80 4.83
CA GLY A 393 -15.04 -6.95 4.19
C GLY A 393 -14.20 -7.44 3.01
N LEU A 394 -14.52 -8.65 2.56
CA LEU A 394 -13.96 -9.26 1.35
C LEU A 394 -15.02 -9.26 0.25
N THR A 395 -14.66 -8.76 -0.94
CA THR A 395 -15.53 -8.80 -2.13
C THR A 395 -14.75 -9.26 -3.36
N GLY A 396 -15.47 -9.87 -4.30
CA GLY A 396 -14.92 -10.37 -5.56
C GLY A 396 -15.95 -11.20 -6.32
N ASP A 397 -15.67 -11.48 -7.58
CA ASP A 397 -16.56 -12.23 -8.46
C ASP A 397 -16.22 -13.73 -8.53
N SER A 398 -17.09 -14.51 -9.17
CA SER A 398 -16.91 -15.97 -9.32
C SER A 398 -15.76 -16.38 -10.24
N THR A 399 -15.12 -15.44 -10.93
CA THR A 399 -13.94 -15.69 -11.77
C THR A 399 -12.63 -15.47 -11.01
N SER A 400 -12.73 -14.85 -9.84
CA SER A 400 -11.61 -14.52 -8.97
C SER A 400 -11.37 -15.63 -7.94
N PHE A 401 -10.13 -15.72 -7.47
CA PHE A 401 -9.70 -16.72 -6.51
C PHE A 401 -8.67 -16.14 -5.54
N VAL A 402 -8.82 -16.42 -4.24
CA VAL A 402 -7.88 -16.02 -3.19
C VAL A 402 -7.19 -17.25 -2.62
N CYS A 403 -5.86 -17.19 -2.50
CA CYS A 403 -5.10 -18.29 -1.90
C CYS A 403 -3.85 -17.85 -1.16
N THR A 404 -3.26 -18.77 -0.40
CA THR A 404 -2.03 -18.53 0.37
C THR A 404 -0.81 -19.30 -0.16
N ASP A 405 -1.03 -20.24 -1.08
CA ASP A 405 0.01 -21.14 -1.61
C ASP A 405 -0.19 -21.36 -3.11
N PHE A 406 0.89 -21.36 -3.89
CA PHE A 406 0.85 -21.71 -5.29
C PHE A 406 2.10 -22.49 -5.76
N VAL A 407 1.86 -23.53 -6.56
CA VAL A 407 2.87 -24.45 -7.11
C VAL A 407 3.61 -23.85 -8.32
N GLY A 408 4.91 -23.60 -8.15
CA GLY A 408 5.81 -23.26 -9.24
C GLY A 408 7.19 -22.85 -8.74
N GLY A 409 8.05 -23.84 -8.46
CA GLY A 409 9.48 -23.64 -8.18
C GLY A 409 9.85 -23.28 -6.73
N ASP A 410 9.24 -22.24 -6.16
CA ASP A 410 9.63 -21.73 -4.84
C ASP A 410 8.63 -22.12 -3.75
N ARG A 411 8.68 -23.38 -3.30
CA ARG A 411 7.92 -23.88 -2.12
C ARG A 411 8.36 -23.26 -0.78
N ASN A 412 9.08 -22.13 -0.81
CA ASN A 412 9.62 -21.43 0.36
C ASN A 412 8.69 -20.32 0.89
N THR A 413 7.49 -20.15 0.28
CA THR A 413 6.48 -19.12 0.60
C THR A 413 5.38 -19.65 1.53
N VAL A 414 5.76 -20.42 2.55
CA VAL A 414 4.80 -20.98 3.49
C VAL A 414 4.47 -19.96 4.57
N SER A 415 3.39 -19.20 4.36
CA SER A 415 2.83 -18.29 5.35
C SER A 415 1.50 -18.81 5.90
N ASN A 416 1.31 -18.70 7.21
CA ASN A 416 0.01 -18.77 7.85
C ASN A 416 -0.66 -17.41 7.70
N VAL A 417 -1.69 -17.31 6.87
CA VAL A 417 -2.42 -16.06 6.66
C VAL A 417 -3.62 -16.02 7.59
N VAL A 418 -3.74 -14.93 8.36
CA VAL A 418 -4.93 -14.63 9.14
C VAL A 418 -5.63 -13.43 8.49
N LEU A 419 -6.78 -13.68 7.87
CA LEU A 419 -7.66 -12.64 7.32
C LEU A 419 -8.71 -12.26 8.37
N THR A 420 -8.62 -11.04 8.87
CA THR A 420 -9.56 -10.50 9.86
C THR A 420 -10.59 -9.58 9.22
N LEU A 421 -11.87 -9.89 9.36
CA LEU A 421 -12.98 -9.11 8.83
C LEU A 421 -13.59 -8.24 9.94
N THR A 422 -13.50 -6.92 9.80
CA THR A 422 -13.76 -5.95 10.88
C THR A 422 -14.96 -5.03 10.65
N GLY A 423 -15.56 -5.07 9.46
CA GLY A 423 -16.57 -4.11 9.03
C GLY A 423 -17.94 -4.29 9.69
N SER A 424 -18.70 -3.20 9.70
CA SER A 424 -20.08 -3.15 10.20
C SER A 424 -21.15 -3.27 9.09
N GLY A 425 -20.73 -3.30 7.82
CA GLY A 425 -21.62 -3.41 6.66
C GLY A 425 -21.97 -4.86 6.28
N THR A 426 -22.67 -5.01 5.15
CA THR A 426 -22.93 -6.31 4.52
C THR A 426 -22.05 -6.46 3.29
N TYR A 427 -21.26 -7.53 3.23
CA TYR A 427 -20.30 -7.78 2.16
C TYR A 427 -20.57 -9.11 1.48
N TYR A 428 -20.48 -9.13 0.15
CA TYR A 428 -20.68 -10.31 -0.66
C TYR A 428 -19.42 -10.66 -1.43
N SER A 429 -18.96 -11.89 -1.25
CA SER A 429 -17.83 -12.43 -1.97
C SER A 429 -18.28 -13.65 -2.76
N TYR A 430 -18.11 -13.63 -4.08
CA TYR A 430 -18.39 -14.78 -4.95
C TYR A 430 -17.11 -15.50 -5.39
N LEU A 431 -15.95 -14.99 -4.96
CA LEU A 431 -14.64 -15.56 -5.27
C LEU A 431 -14.42 -16.89 -4.56
N LYS A 432 -13.55 -17.72 -5.15
CA LYS A 432 -13.11 -18.98 -4.56
C LYS A 432 -11.99 -18.75 -3.53
N MET A 433 -11.98 -19.48 -2.42
CA MET A 433 -10.96 -19.31 -1.35
C MET A 433 -10.29 -20.63 -1.00
N THR A 434 -8.95 -20.66 -0.95
CA THR A 434 -8.21 -21.88 -0.53
C THR A 434 -6.78 -21.67 -0.08
N ASP A 435 -6.31 -22.50 0.85
CA ASP A 435 -4.88 -22.61 1.22
C ASP A 435 -4.17 -23.82 0.62
N MET A 436 -4.84 -24.53 -0.28
CA MET A 436 -4.33 -25.66 -1.04
C MET A 436 -4.48 -25.41 -2.54
N ASN A 437 -3.54 -25.95 -3.31
CA ASN A 437 -3.49 -25.73 -4.74
C ASN A 437 -4.71 -26.37 -5.47
N HIS A 438 -5.25 -25.65 -6.45
CA HIS A 438 -6.22 -26.17 -7.41
C HIS A 438 -5.51 -27.19 -8.32
N GLY A 439 -5.48 -28.46 -7.93
CA GLY A 439 -4.65 -29.44 -8.64
C GLY A 439 -4.09 -30.59 -7.80
N ASP A 440 -3.91 -30.38 -6.51
CA ASP A 440 -3.05 -31.25 -5.72
C ASP A 440 -3.87 -32.15 -4.79
N THR A 441 -4.17 -33.36 -5.26
CA THR A 441 -4.85 -34.43 -4.51
C THR A 441 -3.92 -35.14 -3.52
N GLY A 442 -2.63 -34.76 -3.43
CA GLY A 442 -1.63 -35.57 -2.74
C GLY A 442 -0.57 -34.84 -1.90
N SER A 443 -0.43 -33.52 -1.99
CA SER A 443 0.63 -32.84 -1.21
C SER A 443 0.24 -32.56 0.24
N VAL A 444 0.47 -33.56 1.09
CA VAL A 444 0.59 -33.45 2.57
C VAL A 444 1.82 -32.60 2.99
N GLY A 445 2.34 -31.75 2.09
CA GLY A 445 3.61 -31.02 2.24
C GLY A 445 3.48 -29.49 2.25
N SER A 446 2.28 -28.93 2.06
CA SER A 446 2.05 -27.50 2.25
C SER A 446 1.82 -27.21 3.74
N THR A 447 2.69 -26.43 4.38
CA THR A 447 2.58 -26.11 5.82
C THR A 447 1.86 -24.79 6.11
N GLY A 448 1.42 -24.05 5.08
CA GLY A 448 0.78 -22.74 5.21
C GLY A 448 -0.73 -22.90 5.28
N THR A 449 -1.37 -22.10 6.13
CA THR A 449 -2.83 -22.17 6.33
C THR A 449 -3.48 -20.81 6.08
N LEU A 450 -4.74 -20.82 5.64
CA LEU A 450 -5.61 -19.65 5.64
C LEU A 450 -6.57 -19.76 6.82
N SER A 451 -6.56 -18.77 7.70
CA SER A 451 -7.50 -18.64 8.82
C SER A 451 -8.34 -17.38 8.65
N ILE A 452 -9.60 -17.43 9.05
CA ILE A 452 -10.53 -16.30 9.01
C ILE A 452 -10.89 -15.91 10.44
N VAL A 453 -10.84 -14.61 10.75
CA VAL A 453 -11.34 -14.06 12.02
C VAL A 453 -12.42 -13.03 11.73
N LYS A 454 -13.63 -13.24 12.22
CA LYS A 454 -14.75 -12.31 12.07
C LYS A 454 -14.96 -11.51 13.35
N ASN A 455 -14.54 -10.24 13.33
CA ASN A 455 -14.61 -9.30 14.46
C ASN A 455 -15.62 -8.17 14.26
N GLY A 456 -15.96 -7.83 13.02
CA GLY A 456 -16.90 -6.75 12.72
C GLY A 456 -18.33 -7.10 13.10
N THR A 457 -19.17 -6.11 13.38
CA THR A 457 -20.59 -6.33 13.70
C THR A 457 -21.46 -6.63 12.48
N GLY A 458 -20.94 -6.42 11.27
CA GLY A 458 -21.66 -6.61 10.02
C GLY A 458 -21.78 -8.08 9.57
N THR A 459 -22.19 -8.26 8.33
CA THR A 459 -22.38 -9.58 7.70
C THR A 459 -21.37 -9.79 6.58
N GLN A 460 -20.66 -10.92 6.59
CA GLN A 460 -19.88 -11.38 5.44
C GLN A 460 -20.51 -12.64 4.85
N TYR A 461 -20.84 -12.59 3.56
CA TYR A 461 -21.15 -13.76 2.75
C TYR A 461 -19.92 -14.17 1.94
N ILE A 462 -19.55 -15.45 2.02
CA ILE A 462 -18.56 -16.10 1.16
C ILE A 462 -19.31 -17.14 0.33
N ASN A 463 -19.84 -16.71 -0.81
CA ASN A 463 -20.71 -17.48 -1.71
C ASN A 463 -19.95 -18.22 -2.81
N GLY A 464 -18.64 -17.98 -2.95
CA GLY A 464 -17.79 -18.76 -3.84
C GLY A 464 -17.31 -20.05 -3.19
N GLN A 465 -16.74 -20.95 -4.01
CA GLN A 465 -16.28 -22.25 -3.54
C GLN A 465 -15.10 -22.07 -2.57
N THR A 466 -15.25 -22.55 -1.35
CA THR A 466 -14.29 -22.33 -0.26
C THR A 466 -13.79 -23.65 0.32
N TRP A 467 -12.48 -23.81 0.44
CA TRP A 467 -11.86 -24.91 1.18
C TRP A 467 -10.49 -24.51 1.74
N TYR A 468 -10.29 -24.56 3.04
CA TYR A 468 -9.00 -24.25 3.67
C TYR A 468 -8.85 -24.98 5.00
N ARG A 469 -7.62 -25.16 5.45
CA ARG A 469 -7.28 -25.97 6.62
C ARG A 469 -7.18 -25.15 7.91
N GLY A 470 -6.92 -23.84 7.82
CA GLY A 470 -6.81 -22.98 8.99
C GLY A 470 -8.13 -22.79 9.75
N THR A 471 -8.04 -22.13 10.90
CA THR A 471 -9.18 -21.97 11.83
C THR A 471 -10.04 -20.77 11.43
N THR A 472 -11.35 -20.95 11.54
CA THR A 472 -12.34 -19.88 11.46
C THR A 472 -12.74 -19.48 12.86
N THR A 473 -12.59 -18.21 13.21
CA THR A 473 -13.04 -17.69 14.52
C THR A 473 -14.08 -16.61 14.30
N VAL A 474 -15.24 -16.75 14.92
CA VAL A 474 -16.30 -15.72 14.90
C VAL A 474 -16.43 -15.14 16.29
N ASN A 475 -16.10 -13.86 16.41
CA ASN A 475 -16.22 -13.09 17.65
C ASN A 475 -17.46 -12.18 17.63
N SER A 476 -17.88 -11.69 16.45
CA SER A 476 -19.04 -10.79 16.31
C SER A 476 -19.63 -10.76 14.90
N GLY A 477 -20.85 -10.23 14.78
CA GLY A 477 -21.60 -10.11 13.52
C GLY A 477 -21.94 -11.48 12.92
N ARG A 478 -22.13 -11.54 11.59
CA ARG A 478 -22.54 -12.75 10.86
C ARG A 478 -21.47 -13.15 9.84
N LEU A 479 -21.09 -14.43 9.80
CA LEU A 479 -20.22 -15.02 8.77
C LEU A 479 -20.91 -16.23 8.16
N LEU A 480 -21.26 -16.15 6.89
CA LEU A 480 -21.94 -17.22 6.15
C LEU A 480 -21.05 -17.71 5.02
N VAL A 481 -20.82 -19.03 4.95
CA VAL A 481 -19.79 -19.62 4.08
C VAL A 481 -20.34 -20.78 3.25
N LYS A 482 -20.10 -20.73 1.94
CA LYS A 482 -20.30 -21.84 1.01
C LYS A 482 -19.05 -22.71 0.97
N ALA A 483 -19.10 -23.90 1.54
CA ALA A 483 -18.01 -24.88 1.47
C ALA A 483 -18.59 -26.28 1.22
N ASP A 484 -19.27 -26.43 0.09
CA ASP A 484 -20.04 -27.61 -0.30
C ASP A 484 -19.21 -28.67 -1.03
N GLY A 485 -17.89 -28.51 -1.08
CA GLY A 485 -16.97 -29.42 -1.78
C GLY A 485 -17.07 -29.35 -3.31
N GLU A 486 -17.91 -28.47 -3.86
CA GLU A 486 -18.06 -28.26 -5.31
C GLU A 486 -16.75 -27.71 -5.91
N GLY A 487 -16.33 -28.25 -7.06
CA GLY A 487 -15.08 -27.86 -7.71
C GLY A 487 -13.83 -28.54 -7.14
N ARG A 488 -13.99 -29.50 -6.21
CA ARG A 488 -12.91 -30.37 -5.77
C ARG A 488 -12.48 -31.33 -6.88
N LEU A 489 -11.20 -31.72 -6.86
CA LEU A 489 -10.72 -32.85 -7.66
C LEU A 489 -11.30 -34.18 -7.16
N ASN A 490 -11.70 -35.03 -8.10
CA ASN A 490 -12.15 -36.39 -7.81
C ASN A 490 -11.10 -37.14 -6.98
N GLY A 491 -11.52 -37.70 -5.83
CA GLY A 491 -10.69 -38.53 -4.96
C GLY A 491 -9.99 -37.82 -3.79
N SER A 492 -10.04 -36.48 -3.68
CA SER A 492 -9.65 -35.80 -2.44
C SER A 492 -10.68 -36.09 -1.32
N PRO A 493 -10.39 -35.94 -0.02
CA PRO A 493 -11.41 -36.06 1.06
C PRO A 493 -12.40 -34.88 1.05
N ASN A 494 -13.53 -34.96 1.78
CA ASN A 494 -14.54 -33.88 1.88
C ASN A 494 -14.03 -32.72 2.74
N TRP A 495 -12.95 -32.08 2.28
CA TRP A 495 -12.36 -30.92 2.92
C TRP A 495 -13.13 -29.66 2.52
N GLY A 496 -13.97 -29.16 3.44
CA GLY A 496 -14.44 -27.79 3.42
C GLY A 496 -13.47 -26.90 4.17
N ILE A 497 -13.91 -26.31 5.27
CA ILE A 497 -13.07 -25.46 6.12
C ILE A 497 -12.48 -26.23 7.30
N GLY A 498 -11.47 -25.65 7.96
CA GLY A 498 -10.87 -26.21 9.16
C GLY A 498 -11.80 -26.13 10.39
N LYS A 499 -11.19 -26.05 11.58
CA LYS A 499 -11.93 -25.86 12.82
C LYS A 499 -12.67 -24.52 12.82
N VAL A 500 -13.89 -24.50 13.34
CA VAL A 500 -14.67 -23.29 13.63
C VAL A 500 -14.70 -23.05 15.13
N ILE A 501 -14.44 -21.82 15.57
CA ILE A 501 -14.55 -21.37 16.96
C ILE A 501 -15.54 -20.22 17.00
N LEU A 502 -16.64 -20.39 17.73
CA LEU A 502 -17.66 -19.36 17.94
C LEU A 502 -17.50 -18.81 19.34
N ASN A 503 -17.01 -17.58 19.46
CA ASN A 503 -16.95 -16.83 20.71
C ASN A 503 -18.15 -15.88 20.85
N GLY A 504 -18.83 -15.58 19.74
CA GLY A 504 -19.95 -14.66 19.63
C GLY A 504 -20.52 -14.63 18.21
N GLY A 505 -21.50 -13.76 17.95
CA GLY A 505 -22.07 -13.57 16.61
C GLY A 505 -22.79 -14.82 16.06
N TYR A 506 -22.81 -14.92 14.73
CA TYR A 506 -23.51 -15.94 13.96
C TYR A 506 -22.60 -16.56 12.91
N PHE A 507 -22.69 -17.86 12.75
CA PHE A 507 -21.98 -18.61 11.73
C PHE A 507 -22.88 -19.66 11.09
N GLY A 508 -22.83 -19.79 9.76
CA GLY A 508 -23.73 -20.69 9.05
C GLY A 508 -23.24 -21.02 7.65
N ALA A 509 -23.92 -21.98 7.03
CA ALA A 509 -23.77 -22.22 5.61
C ALA A 509 -24.44 -21.11 4.79
N THR A 510 -24.12 -21.02 3.50
CA THR A 510 -24.90 -20.24 2.54
C THR A 510 -24.83 -20.91 1.19
N GLY A 511 -25.95 -20.91 0.48
CA GLY A 511 -26.02 -21.26 -0.93
C GLY A 511 -25.64 -20.09 -1.82
N LYS A 512 -25.72 -20.31 -3.14
CA LYS A 512 -25.61 -19.23 -4.10
C LYS A 512 -26.81 -18.28 -3.90
N ASN A 513 -26.57 -16.97 -3.83
CA ASN A 513 -27.61 -15.95 -3.64
C ASN A 513 -28.45 -16.08 -2.34
N GLY A 514 -27.94 -16.75 -1.29
CA GLY A 514 -28.67 -16.91 -0.03
C GLY A 514 -29.66 -18.08 -0.01
N ASP A 515 -29.68 -18.91 -1.06
CA ASP A 515 -30.39 -20.19 -1.06
C ASP A 515 -29.84 -21.13 0.02
N ILE A 516 -30.54 -22.25 0.24
CA ILE A 516 -30.09 -23.33 1.11
C ILE A 516 -28.67 -23.78 0.73
N GLY A 517 -27.78 -23.77 1.71
CA GLY A 517 -26.36 -24.00 1.59
C GLY A 517 -25.85 -25.24 2.31
N MET A 518 -24.66 -25.67 1.92
CA MET A 518 -23.93 -26.74 2.60
C MET A 518 -22.51 -26.27 2.96
N LEU A 519 -22.06 -26.69 4.15
CA LEU A 519 -20.73 -26.40 4.68
C LEU A 519 -20.10 -27.68 5.23
N TYR A 520 -18.97 -28.12 4.66
CA TYR A 520 -18.08 -29.09 5.31
C TYR A 520 -17.13 -28.38 6.28
N ALA A 521 -16.96 -28.93 7.49
CA ALA A 521 -16.00 -28.43 8.48
C ALA A 521 -15.34 -29.58 9.26
N GLN A 522 -14.17 -29.34 9.87
CA GLN A 522 -13.45 -30.38 10.63
C GLN A 522 -13.83 -30.49 12.10
N ASN A 523 -14.35 -29.42 12.70
CA ASN A 523 -14.77 -29.35 14.10
C ASN A 523 -15.48 -28.03 14.37
N ILE A 524 -16.42 -28.00 15.31
CA ILE A 524 -17.04 -26.76 15.81
C ILE A 524 -16.85 -26.65 17.32
N GLU A 525 -16.20 -25.58 17.77
CA GLU A 525 -16.14 -25.20 19.18
C GLU A 525 -17.07 -24.02 19.44
N MET A 526 -18.00 -24.17 20.37
CA MET A 526 -18.93 -23.14 20.80
C MET A 526 -18.52 -22.65 22.20
N ALA A 527 -17.88 -21.48 22.24
CA ALA A 527 -17.63 -20.70 23.45
C ALA A 527 -18.66 -19.55 23.62
N GLY A 528 -19.45 -19.29 22.58
CA GLY A 528 -20.50 -18.27 22.49
C GLY A 528 -21.10 -18.21 21.08
N GLY A 529 -22.00 -17.26 20.83
CA GLY A 529 -22.63 -17.07 19.51
C GLY A 529 -23.71 -18.10 19.15
N PHE A 530 -24.07 -18.14 17.86
CA PHE A 530 -25.13 -18.97 17.29
C PHE A 530 -24.64 -19.66 16.01
N LEU A 531 -25.08 -20.90 15.81
CA LEU A 531 -25.11 -21.50 14.46
C LEU A 531 -26.39 -21.06 13.75
N GLU A 532 -26.24 -20.47 12.58
CA GLU A 532 -27.35 -19.94 11.78
C GLU A 532 -27.70 -20.89 10.63
N PHE A 533 -28.99 -21.12 10.45
CA PHE A 533 -29.55 -21.97 9.42
C PHE A 533 -30.71 -21.25 8.72
N ASN A 534 -30.62 -21.14 7.40
CA ASN A 534 -31.76 -20.81 6.57
C ASN A 534 -32.66 -22.05 6.38
N ILE A 535 -33.97 -21.85 6.44
CA ILE A 535 -34.98 -22.90 6.31
C ILE A 535 -36.07 -22.44 5.35
N ASN A 536 -36.46 -23.35 4.45
CA ASN A 536 -37.62 -23.19 3.59
C ASN A 536 -38.61 -24.36 3.76
N ASP A 537 -39.60 -24.42 2.88
CA ASP A 537 -40.68 -25.41 2.92
C ASP A 537 -40.25 -26.84 2.55
N VAL A 538 -39.04 -27.02 2.01
CA VAL A 538 -38.53 -28.32 1.52
C VAL A 538 -37.21 -28.74 2.16
N ASP A 539 -36.36 -27.80 2.56
CA ASP A 539 -34.98 -28.06 2.95
C ASP A 539 -34.43 -26.99 3.93
N CYS A 540 -33.26 -27.27 4.49
CA CYS A 540 -32.53 -26.35 5.35
C CYS A 540 -31.02 -26.35 5.03
N ASP A 541 -30.34 -25.31 5.48
CA ASP A 541 -28.88 -25.31 5.50
C ASP A 541 -28.33 -26.55 6.21
N LEU A 542 -27.22 -27.09 5.72
CA LEU A 542 -26.56 -28.27 6.27
C LEU A 542 -25.10 -27.99 6.62
N ILE A 543 -24.70 -28.39 7.83
CA ILE A 543 -23.30 -28.44 8.24
C ILE A 543 -22.86 -29.91 8.33
N SER A 544 -21.85 -30.28 7.55
CA SER A 544 -21.32 -31.64 7.50
C SER A 544 -19.98 -31.75 8.22
N LEU A 545 -19.92 -32.70 9.15
CA LEU A 545 -18.78 -33.05 9.98
C LEU A 545 -18.40 -34.52 9.78
N LEU A 546 -18.73 -35.12 8.62
CA LEU A 546 -18.51 -36.55 8.35
C LEU A 546 -17.03 -36.98 8.41
N ASP A 547 -16.10 -36.09 8.05
CA ASP A 547 -14.65 -36.34 8.11
C ASP A 547 -14.00 -35.73 9.37
N ALA A 548 -14.80 -35.28 10.33
CA ALA A 548 -14.31 -34.67 11.58
C ALA A 548 -13.79 -35.75 12.55
N THR A 549 -12.71 -35.43 13.26
CA THR A 549 -12.21 -36.28 14.36
C THR A 549 -12.97 -36.03 15.66
N ASP A 550 -13.48 -34.80 15.84
CA ASP A 550 -14.35 -34.37 16.93
C ASP A 550 -15.49 -33.52 16.35
N VAL A 551 -16.74 -33.81 16.72
CA VAL A 551 -17.92 -33.19 16.09
C VAL A 551 -18.11 -31.74 16.58
N MET A 552 -18.47 -31.58 17.87
CA MET A 552 -18.62 -30.27 18.50
C MET A 552 -18.03 -30.27 19.91
N THR A 553 -17.63 -29.11 20.40
CA THR A 553 -17.18 -28.93 21.78
C THR A 553 -17.79 -27.65 22.33
N ALA A 554 -18.24 -27.68 23.59
CA ALA A 554 -18.63 -26.47 24.31
C ALA A 554 -17.48 -26.07 25.24
N ALA A 555 -17.10 -24.79 25.24
CA ALA A 555 -15.96 -24.32 26.03
C ALA A 555 -16.21 -24.32 27.56
N SER A 556 -17.48 -24.33 27.99
CA SER A 556 -17.90 -24.50 29.39
C SER A 556 -19.36 -25.02 29.47
N ASP A 557 -20.04 -24.95 30.62
CA ASP A 557 -21.45 -25.32 30.86
C ASP A 557 -22.50 -24.57 29.99
N ASP A 558 -22.05 -23.94 28.89
CA ASP A 558 -22.82 -23.10 27.99
C ASP A 558 -23.80 -23.88 27.11
N LEU A 559 -24.90 -23.20 26.81
CA LEU A 559 -25.99 -23.66 25.94
C LEU A 559 -25.51 -23.66 24.48
N PHE A 560 -25.79 -24.73 23.73
CA PHE A 560 -25.68 -24.70 22.27
C PHE A 560 -26.82 -23.83 21.72
N ARG A 561 -26.47 -22.85 20.88
CA ARG A 561 -27.44 -21.87 20.38
C ARG A 561 -27.57 -21.94 18.87
N PHE A 562 -28.81 -21.94 18.41
CA PHE A 562 -29.20 -22.06 17.02
C PHE A 562 -30.06 -20.86 16.63
N SER A 563 -29.80 -20.28 15.48
CA SER A 563 -30.58 -19.21 14.87
C SER A 563 -31.21 -19.74 13.60
N PHE A 564 -32.53 -19.58 13.47
CA PHE A 564 -33.29 -20.01 12.31
C PHE A 564 -33.80 -18.80 11.55
N VAL A 565 -33.36 -18.66 10.30
CA VAL A 565 -33.90 -17.68 9.34
C VAL A 565 -34.95 -18.41 8.52
N ILE A 566 -36.20 -17.96 8.59
CA ILE A 566 -37.34 -18.63 7.96
C ILE A 566 -37.80 -17.80 6.75
N ASP A 567 -37.44 -18.25 5.55
CA ASP A 567 -37.72 -17.53 4.29
C ASP A 567 -39.08 -17.90 3.66
N ALA A 568 -39.69 -19.00 4.10
CA ALA A 568 -41.02 -19.46 3.71
C ALA A 568 -41.75 -20.07 4.93
N PRO A 569 -43.10 -20.16 4.95
CA PRO A 569 -43.81 -20.75 6.08
C PRO A 569 -43.26 -22.14 6.41
N VAL A 570 -42.79 -22.31 7.65
CA VAL A 570 -42.20 -23.58 8.08
C VAL A 570 -43.26 -24.69 8.07
N VAL A 571 -42.88 -25.88 7.60
CA VAL A 571 -43.78 -27.04 7.62
C VAL A 571 -43.70 -27.71 9.00
N PHE A 572 -44.71 -27.48 9.84
CA PHE A 572 -44.75 -28.09 11.17
C PHE A 572 -44.77 -29.62 11.09
N GLY A 573 -43.97 -30.26 11.95
CA GLY A 573 -43.81 -31.70 11.98
C GLY A 573 -42.84 -32.28 10.93
N MET A 574 -42.35 -31.47 9.99
CA MET A 574 -41.26 -31.88 9.10
C MET A 574 -39.95 -31.95 9.88
N THR A 575 -39.14 -32.96 9.56
CA THR A 575 -37.81 -33.14 10.15
C THR A 575 -36.77 -32.57 9.21
N TYR A 576 -35.96 -31.65 9.72
CA TYR A 576 -34.86 -31.00 9.03
C TYR A 576 -33.54 -31.46 9.63
N LYS A 577 -32.57 -31.84 8.80
CA LYS A 577 -31.23 -32.28 9.24
C LYS A 577 -30.28 -31.08 9.21
N LEU A 578 -29.90 -30.59 10.38
CA LEU A 578 -29.07 -29.39 10.53
C LEU A 578 -27.57 -29.71 10.43
N ILE A 579 -27.17 -30.80 11.11
CA ILE A 579 -25.77 -31.21 11.20
C ILE A 579 -25.68 -32.70 10.95
N GLU A 580 -24.68 -33.14 10.19
CA GLU A 580 -24.35 -34.55 10.01
C GLU A 580 -22.94 -34.88 10.48
N TRP A 581 -22.73 -36.09 10.98
CA TRP A 581 -21.43 -36.61 11.42
C TRP A 581 -21.40 -38.13 11.29
N ASP A 582 -20.20 -38.73 11.36
CA ASP A 582 -20.04 -40.18 11.23
C ASP A 582 -20.80 -40.93 12.35
N PRO A 583 -21.71 -41.86 12.04
CA PRO A 583 -22.50 -42.60 13.03
C PRO A 583 -21.66 -43.47 13.97
N SER A 584 -20.39 -43.74 13.65
CA SER A 584 -19.44 -44.41 14.55
C SER A 584 -19.06 -43.56 15.77
N ILE A 585 -19.34 -42.25 15.74
CA ILE A 585 -19.17 -41.35 16.87
C ILE A 585 -20.29 -41.61 17.89
N THR A 586 -19.97 -42.45 18.88
CA THR A 586 -20.93 -42.99 19.85
C THR A 586 -21.00 -42.21 21.16
N THR A 587 -20.00 -41.37 21.44
CA THR A 587 -19.98 -40.45 22.59
C THR A 587 -20.29 -39.04 22.12
N LEU A 588 -21.55 -38.63 22.27
CA LEU A 588 -21.98 -37.26 22.04
C LEU A 588 -21.95 -36.50 23.39
N PRO A 589 -21.13 -35.44 23.52
CA PRO A 589 -20.95 -34.74 24.80
C PRO A 589 -22.12 -33.86 25.24
N TYR A 590 -23.28 -33.88 24.57
CA TYR A 590 -24.32 -32.84 24.75
C TYR A 590 -25.68 -33.44 25.13
N ASP A 591 -26.43 -32.68 25.92
CA ASP A 591 -27.85 -32.93 26.16
C ASP A 591 -28.65 -31.98 25.27
N VAL A 592 -29.40 -32.52 24.29
CA VAL A 592 -30.26 -31.73 23.39
C VAL A 592 -31.27 -30.86 24.15
N LYS A 593 -31.59 -31.19 25.41
CA LYS A 593 -32.44 -30.35 26.27
C LYS A 593 -31.81 -29.01 26.65
N LYS A 594 -30.49 -28.87 26.50
CA LYS A 594 -29.75 -27.63 26.73
C LYS A 594 -29.65 -26.77 25.46
N PHE A 595 -30.28 -27.17 24.36
CA PHE A 595 -30.22 -26.41 23.12
C PHE A 595 -31.24 -25.27 23.16
N VAL A 596 -30.81 -24.10 22.69
CA VAL A 596 -31.65 -22.91 22.61
C VAL A 596 -31.75 -22.47 21.17
N ALA A 597 -32.96 -22.12 20.76
CA ALA A 597 -33.25 -21.64 19.42
C ALA A 597 -33.77 -20.19 19.48
N GLU A 598 -33.34 -19.39 18.51
CA GLU A 598 -33.98 -18.13 18.18
C GLU A 598 -34.45 -18.14 16.73
N PHE A 599 -35.47 -17.31 16.45
CA PHE A 599 -36.14 -17.29 15.16
C PHE A 599 -36.14 -15.88 14.61
N THR A 600 -35.82 -15.76 13.33
CA THR A 600 -35.98 -14.53 12.55
C THR A 600 -37.01 -14.80 11.46
N GLY A 601 -38.03 -13.93 11.35
CA GLY A 601 -39.04 -13.96 10.29
C GLY A 601 -40.40 -14.52 10.69
N GLN A 602 -40.52 -15.27 11.80
CA GLN A 602 -41.80 -15.81 12.26
C GLN A 602 -41.84 -16.01 13.80
N ASP A 603 -42.96 -15.62 14.43
CA ASP A 603 -43.21 -15.75 15.87
C ASP A 603 -44.02 -17.02 16.20
N GLY A 604 -44.00 -17.43 17.48
CA GLY A 604 -44.85 -18.51 17.98
C GLY A 604 -44.42 -19.92 17.54
N ILE A 605 -43.15 -20.09 17.16
CA ILE A 605 -42.57 -21.38 16.79
C ILE A 605 -41.66 -21.87 17.92
N LYS A 606 -41.64 -23.18 18.14
CA LYS A 606 -40.60 -23.85 18.92
C LYS A 606 -39.83 -24.86 18.07
N ALA A 607 -38.55 -25.06 18.41
CA ALA A 607 -37.67 -26.05 17.83
C ALA A 607 -37.51 -27.23 18.80
N ASP A 608 -37.87 -28.43 18.36
CA ASP A 608 -37.66 -29.67 19.10
C ASP A 608 -36.48 -30.42 18.46
N PHE A 609 -35.36 -30.54 19.19
CA PHE A 609 -34.12 -31.16 18.70
C PHE A 609 -34.06 -32.66 19.00
N SER A 610 -33.44 -33.42 18.09
CA SER A 610 -33.23 -34.86 18.26
C SER A 610 -31.99 -35.35 17.53
N TYR A 611 -31.39 -36.45 17.98
CA TYR A 611 -30.32 -37.10 17.24
C TYR A 611 -30.88 -37.97 16.12
N ALA A 612 -30.22 -37.94 14.97
CA ALA A 612 -30.57 -38.78 13.83
C ALA A 612 -30.01 -40.20 14.01
N GLU A 613 -30.77 -41.22 13.61
CA GLU A 613 -30.34 -42.63 13.71
C GLU A 613 -29.13 -42.95 12.81
N ASP A 614 -29.00 -42.21 11.70
CA ASP A 614 -27.90 -42.30 10.72
C ASP A 614 -26.70 -41.40 11.08
N GLY A 615 -26.71 -40.77 12.25
CA GLY A 615 -25.71 -39.78 12.67
C GLY A 615 -26.11 -38.36 12.26
N GLY A 616 -26.19 -37.47 13.25
CA GLY A 616 -26.54 -36.06 13.02
C GLY A 616 -27.48 -35.45 14.06
N LEU A 617 -27.75 -34.16 13.88
CA LEU A 617 -28.70 -33.36 14.64
C LEU A 617 -29.87 -32.96 13.74
N ASN A 618 -31.06 -33.36 14.14
CA ASN A 618 -32.31 -33.00 13.50
C ASN A 618 -33.09 -31.98 14.33
N VAL A 619 -33.94 -31.22 13.65
CA VAL A 619 -34.94 -30.33 14.28
C VAL A 619 -36.32 -30.55 13.66
N VAL A 620 -37.34 -30.48 14.51
CA VAL A 620 -38.74 -30.43 14.11
C VAL A 620 -39.36 -29.16 14.68
N PHE A 621 -40.10 -28.43 13.86
CA PHE A 621 -40.80 -27.23 14.29
C PHE A 621 -42.25 -27.53 14.64
N SER A 622 -42.76 -26.83 15.65
CA SER A 622 -44.19 -26.84 15.98
C SER A 622 -44.63 -25.51 16.58
N ALA A 623 -45.95 -25.28 16.56
CA ALA A 623 -46.55 -24.07 17.10
C ALA A 623 -46.48 -24.05 18.63
N ILE A 624 -46.16 -22.89 19.18
CA ILE A 624 -46.37 -22.57 20.60
C ILE A 624 -47.85 -22.22 20.74
N PRO A 625 -48.62 -22.93 21.58
CA PRO A 625 -50.03 -22.61 21.80
C PRO A 625 -50.20 -21.14 22.19
N GLU A 626 -51.12 -20.42 21.55
CA GLU A 626 -51.34 -19.03 21.91
C GLU A 626 -51.85 -18.94 23.36
N PRO A 627 -51.53 -17.86 24.11
CA PRO A 627 -52.05 -17.67 25.46
C PRO A 627 -53.59 -17.76 25.53
N SER A 628 -54.27 -17.37 24.45
CA SER A 628 -55.72 -17.45 24.26
C SER A 628 -56.22 -18.90 24.23
N GLU A 629 -55.54 -19.78 23.50
CA GLU A 629 -55.87 -21.20 23.36
C GLU A 629 -55.66 -21.94 24.69
N VAL A 630 -54.56 -21.65 25.38
CA VAL A 630 -54.28 -22.18 26.72
C VAL A 630 -55.33 -21.69 27.73
N ALA A 631 -55.73 -20.42 27.66
CA ALA A 631 -56.76 -19.86 28.53
C ALA A 631 -58.14 -20.49 28.28
N VAL A 632 -58.51 -20.76 27.03
CA VAL A 632 -59.75 -21.48 26.69
C VAL A 632 -59.73 -22.90 27.24
N LEU A 633 -58.61 -23.61 27.11
CA LEU A 633 -58.45 -24.97 27.63
C LEU A 633 -58.58 -24.99 29.17
N LEU A 634 -57.91 -24.07 29.86
CA LEU A 634 -58.00 -23.92 31.32
C LEU A 634 -59.41 -23.50 31.76
N GLY A 635 -60.07 -22.62 30.99
CA GLY A 635 -61.46 -22.23 31.21
C GLY A 635 -62.43 -23.40 31.05
N ALA A 636 -62.24 -24.25 30.04
CA ALA A 636 -63.03 -25.45 29.83
C ALA A 636 -62.87 -26.46 30.97
N PHE A 637 -61.64 -26.66 31.48
CA PHE A 637 -61.41 -27.48 32.67
C PHE A 637 -62.07 -26.89 33.92
N ALA A 638 -62.00 -25.58 34.13
CA ALA A 638 -62.67 -24.91 35.23
C ALA A 638 -64.20 -25.11 35.19
N LEU A 639 -64.80 -25.02 34.01
CA LEU A 639 -66.22 -25.31 33.77
C LEU A 639 -66.59 -26.77 34.02
N ALA A 640 -65.75 -27.72 33.58
CA ALA A 640 -65.94 -29.15 33.81
C ALA A 640 -65.90 -29.50 35.32
N PHE A 641 -64.94 -28.94 36.06
CA PHE A 641 -64.86 -29.09 37.52
C PHE A 641 -66.03 -28.42 38.23
N ALA A 642 -66.49 -27.25 37.76
CA ALA A 642 -67.67 -26.59 38.30
C ALA A 642 -68.94 -27.42 38.08
N PHE A 643 -69.11 -28.02 36.90
CA PHE A 643 -70.22 -28.91 36.57
C PHE A 643 -70.19 -30.19 37.42
N TRP A 644 -69.03 -30.84 37.53
CA TRP A 644 -68.85 -32.03 38.38
C TRP A 644 -69.10 -31.76 39.86
N ARG A 645 -68.68 -30.59 40.37
CA ARG A 645 -69.00 -30.17 41.74
C ARG A 645 -70.51 -29.95 41.93
N ARG A 646 -71.19 -29.42 40.92
CA ARG A 646 -72.65 -29.17 40.97
C ARG A 646 -73.44 -30.48 40.91
N SER A 647 -73.02 -31.45 40.09
CA SER A 647 -73.66 -32.77 39.98
C SER A 647 -73.45 -33.68 41.19
N ARG A 648 -72.51 -33.36 42.10
CA ARG A 648 -72.37 -34.03 43.42
C ARG A 648 -73.21 -33.39 44.54
N LYS A 649 -73.78 -32.21 44.30
CA LYS A 649 -74.64 -31.50 45.27
C LYS A 649 -76.13 -31.58 44.93
N ALA A 650 -76.47 -32.13 43.77
CA ALA A 650 -77.80 -32.65 43.44
C ALA A 650 -77.78 -34.16 43.69
#